data_AF-A0A1X0CYQ0-F1
#
_entry.id   AF-A0A1X0CYQ0-F1
#
_cell.length_a   1.000
_cell.length_b   1.000
_cell.length_c   1.000
_cell.angle_alpha   90.00
_cell.angle_beta   90.00
_cell.angle_gamma   90.00
#
_symmetry.space_group_name_H-M   'P 1'
#
loop_
_entity.id
_entity.type
_entity.pdbx_description
1 polymer ?
#
loop_
_entity_poly.entity_id
_entity_poly.type
_entity_poly.pdbx_seq_one_letter_code
_entity_poly.pdbx_strand_id
1 'polypeptide(L)'
;MRSTVAVAAVRAVSVVASLVLGYLVALALAPQLRDRAPSSLQWFGRPGSWQSIAIVVTVLALLGVLVVRAQGVRRPGAPVAIVAGLALISAALGLVSYWDCHDDEHPWFFRPLMFTASVVKGGTGDQSLGGQTCPSPTPVALEIARLSALAAIFLSVIGVAAALFRSRMDRLRVYFARSVTAVVDVDDDTLSMVSAIARTMDPRSTLVLITTSLDHPCVPEARNHGARVVAVDFDRPETLKTLSLWRKLDRLYLLSADPSSNLLRLKVIADRLAEVSRKQRLPLIVRIDDPWQAEAWRAMHFGGSDTRWAADAVGKYEVTARRLLDRIISTDRVDRILVCGTSRLTLALCSNMAQRQLERDYYAAPDEDPLPRLVLVAENAEEYEQDYAMSRRRLGLSASSMQVQTVAERPSVPVLASLLADASDTAVILVDRDTSAASSIDTTTGTRLAARFPTAPIYAWDATAQVTEDRLSLVGKLRTYRLSMDLPEGQAQDAWERAARLIHDRYAAEAGHRSAGTRPWAELDEFYRESNRRQVRNALWMVEQIGGHTWNAWNATADDVDTPNLRGLPPLDQLRLLGFERDEAIAMARAEHEDWCRYYRASGWRYGPQRDDARKIHDKLVDWAGIEADPDLLNAALGSLAATLSKLRELGYRSRPARERPEWQRFRRIGDVIAEQRDTAWTWKTGSGETMRAEAGDWAVRDVDGDERWSVRDDIFRATYQHEEGDRWQRRGTVRARPAEDGETVATLEGSVRASSGDWVVQGDQGEQWVVPGEQFARRYDGPVTESRVTVDSPDQQTLVSE
;
A
#
# COMPACT_ATOMS: atom_id res chain seq x y z
N MET A 1 22.09 -21.71 4.78
CA MET A 1 23.54 -21.82 5.14
C MET A 1 23.95 -21.09 6.43
N ARG A 2 23.46 -19.87 6.74
CA ARG A 2 23.88 -19.16 7.99
C ARG A 2 23.39 -19.83 9.29
N SER A 3 22.24 -20.50 9.30
CA SER A 3 21.70 -21.17 10.49
C SER A 3 22.46 -22.46 10.86
N THR A 4 22.89 -23.24 9.87
CA THR A 4 23.62 -24.50 10.09
C THR A 4 25.00 -24.28 10.68
N VAL A 5 25.72 -23.25 10.24
CA VAL A 5 27.03 -22.86 10.78
C VAL A 5 26.91 -22.34 12.22
N ALA A 6 25.90 -21.53 12.52
CA ALA A 6 25.68 -21.02 13.88
C ALA A 6 25.34 -22.14 14.87
N VAL A 7 24.51 -23.11 14.47
CA VAL A 7 24.17 -24.28 15.31
C VAL A 7 25.38 -25.17 15.54
N ALA A 8 26.22 -25.40 14.51
CA ALA A 8 27.45 -26.16 14.66
C ALA A 8 28.45 -25.49 15.62
N ALA A 9 28.60 -24.15 15.52
CA ALA A 9 29.47 -23.38 16.41
C ALA A 9 29.00 -23.43 17.88
N VAL A 10 27.69 -23.30 18.14
CA VAL A 10 27.14 -23.45 19.50
C VAL A 10 27.43 -24.85 20.04
N ARG A 11 27.18 -25.90 19.25
CA ARG A 11 27.45 -27.29 19.68
C ARG A 11 28.93 -27.53 20.01
N ALA A 12 29.84 -27.05 19.17
CA ALA A 12 31.28 -27.20 19.38
C ALA A 12 31.72 -26.51 20.69
N VAL A 13 31.30 -25.26 20.91
CA VAL A 13 31.65 -24.52 22.14
C VAL A 13 30.98 -25.12 23.37
N SER A 14 29.75 -25.63 23.27
CA SER A 14 29.09 -26.36 24.37
C SER A 14 29.87 -27.61 24.77
N VAL A 15 30.36 -28.40 23.81
CA VAL A 15 31.18 -29.59 24.09
C VAL A 15 32.47 -29.20 24.80
N VAL A 16 33.16 -28.15 24.34
CA VAL A 16 34.37 -27.63 25.00
C VAL A 16 34.06 -27.16 26.42
N ALA A 17 32.97 -26.41 26.62
CA ALA A 17 32.53 -25.94 27.92
C ALA A 17 32.25 -27.12 28.87
N SER A 18 31.52 -28.14 28.42
CA SER A 18 31.22 -29.33 29.21
C SER A 18 32.47 -30.14 29.57
N LEU A 19 33.42 -30.29 28.65
CA LEU A 19 34.69 -30.98 28.90
C LEU A 19 35.54 -30.24 29.95
N VAL A 20 35.66 -28.92 29.80
CA VAL A 20 36.42 -28.08 30.74
C VAL A 20 35.77 -28.05 32.12
N LEU A 21 34.45 -27.86 32.20
CA LEU A 21 33.71 -27.87 33.46
C LEU A 21 33.75 -29.25 34.12
N GLY A 22 33.56 -30.33 33.34
CA GLY A 22 33.64 -31.71 33.83
C GLY A 22 35.03 -32.06 34.38
N TYR A 23 36.10 -31.58 33.73
CA TYR A 23 37.45 -31.74 34.23
C TYR A 23 37.67 -30.99 35.55
N LEU A 24 37.15 -29.76 35.68
CA LEU A 24 37.23 -29.00 36.93
C LEU A 24 36.42 -29.62 38.07
N VAL A 25 35.26 -30.21 37.76
CA VAL A 25 34.47 -31.02 38.72
C VAL A 25 35.30 -32.22 39.21
N ALA A 26 35.92 -32.96 38.28
CA ALA A 26 36.75 -34.10 38.64
C ALA A 26 37.95 -33.69 39.51
N LEU A 27 38.61 -32.57 39.18
CA LEU A 27 39.72 -32.04 39.98
C LEU A 27 39.30 -31.53 41.36
N ALA A 28 38.07 -31.05 41.51
CA ALA A 28 37.55 -30.59 42.80
C ALA A 28 37.17 -31.76 43.71
N LEU A 29 36.65 -32.88 43.17
CA LEU A 29 36.39 -34.11 43.94
C LEU A 29 37.65 -34.93 44.23
N ALA A 30 38.61 -34.95 43.30
CA ALA A 30 39.81 -35.75 43.40
C ALA A 30 41.03 -34.96 42.91
N PRO A 31 41.61 -34.10 43.76
CA PRO A 31 42.75 -33.25 43.39
C PRO A 31 43.96 -34.03 42.85
N GLN A 32 44.13 -35.28 43.30
CA GLN A 32 45.20 -36.20 42.88
C GLN A 32 45.13 -36.56 41.38
N LEU A 33 43.99 -36.35 40.71
CA LEU A 33 43.87 -36.56 39.26
C LEU A 33 44.78 -35.62 38.46
N ARG A 34 45.19 -34.49 39.02
CA ARG A 34 46.14 -33.57 38.39
C ARG A 34 47.53 -34.17 38.26
N ASP A 35 47.98 -34.93 39.24
CA ASP A 35 49.32 -35.52 39.26
C ASP A 35 49.47 -36.63 38.21
N ARG A 36 48.35 -37.18 37.74
CA ARG A 36 48.28 -38.14 36.62
C ARG A 36 48.21 -37.48 35.25
N ALA A 37 48.04 -36.15 35.18
CA ALA A 37 47.98 -35.43 33.91
C ALA A 37 49.40 -35.15 33.36
N PRO A 38 49.56 -35.06 32.04
CA PRO A 38 50.82 -34.66 31.41
C PRO A 38 51.33 -33.32 31.97
N SER A 39 52.65 -33.17 32.15
CA SER A 39 53.27 -31.97 32.74
C SER A 39 52.87 -30.66 32.04
N SER A 40 52.58 -30.71 30.74
CA SER A 40 52.09 -29.57 29.95
C SER A 40 50.66 -29.13 30.27
N LEU A 41 49.86 -29.93 30.99
CA LEU A 41 48.46 -29.65 31.34
C LEU A 41 48.24 -29.48 32.86
N GLN A 42 49.23 -29.77 33.69
CA GLN A 42 49.13 -29.66 35.16
C GLN A 42 48.89 -28.21 35.65
N TRP A 43 49.13 -27.20 34.83
CA TRP A 43 48.81 -25.81 35.16
C TRP A 43 47.30 -25.52 35.13
N PHE A 44 46.53 -26.30 34.36
CA PHE A 44 45.10 -26.11 34.18
C PHE A 44 44.32 -26.71 35.36
N GLY A 45 43.54 -25.89 36.05
CA GLY A 45 42.80 -26.27 37.25
C GLY A 45 43.63 -26.28 38.55
N ARG A 46 44.90 -25.84 38.52
CA ARG A 46 45.73 -25.63 39.72
C ARG A 46 45.13 -24.51 40.60
N PRO A 47 44.97 -24.68 41.93
CA PRO A 47 44.54 -23.61 42.84
C PRO A 47 45.32 -22.32 42.60
N GLY A 48 44.62 -21.19 42.46
CA GLY A 48 45.21 -19.89 42.15
C GLY A 48 45.64 -19.68 40.68
N SER A 49 45.38 -20.61 39.77
CA SER A 49 45.73 -20.48 38.33
C SER A 49 44.80 -19.50 37.61
N TRP A 50 45.25 -18.25 37.46
CA TRP A 50 44.49 -17.21 36.77
C TRP A 50 44.24 -17.55 35.30
N GLN A 51 45.17 -18.25 34.63
CA GLN A 51 45.02 -18.68 33.24
C GLN A 51 43.84 -19.66 33.09
N SER A 52 43.66 -20.57 34.05
CA SER A 52 42.54 -21.52 34.04
C SER A 52 41.21 -20.80 34.15
N ILE A 53 41.11 -19.86 35.09
CA ILE A 53 39.92 -19.04 35.32
C ILE A 53 39.60 -18.23 34.05
N ALA A 54 40.59 -17.54 33.47
CA ALA A 54 40.41 -16.72 32.28
C ALA A 54 39.90 -17.53 31.07
N ILE A 55 40.43 -18.74 30.86
CA ILE A 55 39.98 -19.62 29.77
C ILE A 55 38.54 -20.06 29.97
N VAL A 56 38.17 -20.53 31.18
CA VAL A 56 36.81 -21.00 31.42
C VAL A 56 35.80 -19.86 31.30
N VAL A 57 36.10 -18.70 31.88
CA VAL A 57 35.25 -17.50 31.76
C VAL A 57 35.09 -17.08 30.29
N THR A 58 36.18 -17.12 29.50
CA THR A 58 36.12 -16.80 28.07
C THR A 58 35.27 -17.79 27.29
N VAL A 59 35.39 -19.10 27.58
CA VAL A 59 34.57 -20.15 26.94
C VAL A 59 33.08 -19.96 27.28
N LEU A 60 32.76 -19.68 28.55
CA LEU A 60 31.37 -19.41 28.98
C LEU A 60 30.81 -18.12 28.38
N ALA A 61 31.61 -17.06 28.31
CA ALA A 61 31.21 -15.80 27.66
C ALA A 61 30.98 -16.00 26.15
N LEU A 62 31.88 -16.71 25.47
CA LEU A 62 31.74 -17.05 24.05
C LEU A 62 30.48 -17.90 23.80
N LEU A 63 30.22 -18.89 24.67
CA LEU A 63 29.01 -19.71 24.60
C LEU A 63 27.75 -18.84 24.76
N GLY A 64 27.73 -17.92 25.73
CA GLY A 64 26.63 -16.97 25.92
C GLY A 64 26.38 -16.11 24.68
N VAL A 65 27.45 -15.53 24.08
CA VAL A 65 27.35 -14.73 22.86
C VAL A 65 26.82 -15.56 21.68
N LEU A 66 27.31 -16.78 21.51
CA LEU A 66 26.88 -17.67 20.44
C LEU A 66 25.43 -18.13 20.63
N VAL A 67 24.98 -18.41 21.85
CA VAL A 67 23.58 -18.74 22.16
C VAL A 67 22.65 -17.57 21.80
N VAL A 68 23.00 -16.35 22.17
CA VAL A 68 22.23 -15.14 21.80
C VAL A 68 22.19 -14.95 20.29
N ARG A 69 23.32 -15.15 19.59
CA ARG A 69 23.40 -14.99 18.13
C ARG A 69 22.68 -16.10 17.37
N ALA A 70 22.75 -17.35 17.82
CA ALA A 70 22.18 -18.51 17.13
C ALA A 70 20.67 -18.64 17.35
N GLN A 71 20.16 -18.26 18.52
CA GLN A 71 18.71 -18.23 18.77
C GLN A 71 18.03 -17.01 18.15
N GLY A 72 18.82 -16.03 17.69
CA GLY A 72 18.34 -14.74 17.24
C GLY A 72 17.72 -13.94 18.38
N VAL A 73 17.54 -12.63 18.19
CA VAL A 73 16.83 -11.74 19.14
C VAL A 73 15.32 -12.11 19.28
N ARG A 74 14.90 -13.26 18.74
CA ARG A 74 13.50 -13.61 18.43
C ARG A 74 12.87 -14.63 19.40
N ARG A 75 13.60 -15.17 20.37
CA ARG A 75 13.02 -16.01 21.44
C ARG A 75 13.22 -15.35 22.81
N PRO A 76 12.15 -15.08 23.59
CA PRO A 76 12.23 -14.41 24.89
C PRO A 76 13.08 -15.11 25.96
N GLY A 77 13.53 -16.34 25.72
CA GLY A 77 14.19 -17.19 26.71
C GLY A 77 15.72 -17.15 26.75
N ALA A 78 16.42 -16.57 25.76
CA ALA A 78 17.89 -16.68 25.69
C ALA A 78 18.61 -16.04 26.90
N PRO A 79 18.27 -14.81 27.36
CA PRO A 79 18.90 -14.22 28.54
C PRO A 79 18.57 -15.01 29.82
N VAL A 80 17.32 -15.50 29.93
CA VAL A 80 16.87 -16.31 31.06
C VAL A 80 17.63 -17.64 31.11
N ALA A 81 17.84 -18.28 29.96
CA ALA A 81 18.60 -19.53 29.85
C ALA A 81 20.09 -19.34 30.22
N ILE A 82 20.69 -18.19 29.86
CA ILE A 82 22.08 -17.86 30.26
C ILE A 82 22.17 -17.68 31.77
N VAL A 83 21.26 -16.91 32.36
CA VAL A 83 21.20 -16.71 33.82
C VAL A 83 20.99 -18.05 34.55
N ALA A 84 20.04 -18.86 34.09
CA ALA A 84 19.77 -20.19 34.65
C ALA A 84 20.99 -21.13 34.50
N GLY A 85 21.66 -21.11 33.35
CA GLY A 85 22.87 -21.89 33.10
C GLY A 85 24.03 -21.49 34.01
N LEU A 86 24.28 -20.20 34.19
CA LEU A 86 25.30 -19.69 35.11
C LEU A 86 24.97 -20.03 36.58
N ALA A 87 23.70 -19.95 36.97
CA ALA A 87 23.25 -20.35 38.30
C ALA A 87 23.45 -21.87 38.55
N LEU A 88 23.15 -22.71 37.56
CA LEU A 88 23.39 -24.17 37.64
C LEU A 88 24.89 -24.50 37.69
N ILE A 89 25.70 -23.84 36.87
CA ILE A 89 27.17 -23.99 36.90
C ILE A 89 27.71 -23.59 38.26
N SER A 90 27.25 -22.46 38.81
CA SER A 90 27.62 -22.01 40.15
C SER A 90 27.21 -23.01 41.23
N ALA A 91 25.99 -23.55 41.18
CA ALA A 91 25.51 -24.51 42.15
C ALA A 91 26.31 -25.82 42.08
N ALA A 92 26.56 -26.34 40.87
CA ALA A 92 27.29 -27.59 40.67
C ALA A 92 28.76 -27.47 41.10
N LEU A 93 29.47 -26.44 40.63
CA LEU A 93 30.87 -26.23 40.97
C LEU A 93 31.05 -25.87 42.45
N GLY A 94 30.13 -25.10 43.04
CA GLY A 94 30.14 -24.78 44.46
C GLY A 94 29.94 -26.03 45.32
N LEU A 95 28.92 -26.84 45.01
CA LEU A 95 28.61 -28.06 45.77
C LEU A 95 29.75 -29.06 45.73
N VAL A 96 30.32 -29.26 44.55
CA VAL A 96 31.46 -30.15 44.37
C VAL A 96 32.70 -29.62 45.11
N SER A 97 32.96 -28.31 45.07
CA SER A 97 34.14 -27.74 45.74
C SER A 97 34.03 -27.78 47.26
N TYR A 98 32.82 -27.76 47.81
CA TYR A 98 32.59 -27.88 49.25
C TYR A 98 32.30 -29.31 49.72
N TRP A 99 32.30 -30.30 48.83
CA TRP A 99 31.81 -31.65 49.14
C TRP A 99 32.50 -32.28 50.37
N ASP A 100 33.81 -32.10 50.48
CA ASP A 100 34.63 -32.62 51.59
C ASP A 100 34.70 -31.66 52.80
N CYS A 101 33.97 -30.54 52.78
CA CYS A 101 33.91 -29.57 53.88
C CYS A 101 32.85 -29.95 54.92
N HIS A 102 33.09 -31.03 55.65
CA HIS A 102 32.23 -31.52 56.73
C HIS A 102 33.07 -32.10 57.89
N ASP A 103 32.47 -32.19 59.07
CA ASP A 103 33.06 -32.82 60.26
C ASP A 103 31.94 -33.48 61.09
N ASP A 104 32.29 -34.05 62.25
CA ASP A 104 31.32 -34.75 63.12
C ASP A 104 30.22 -33.82 63.68
N GLU A 105 30.48 -32.50 63.72
CA GLU A 105 29.53 -31.48 64.19
C GLU A 105 28.70 -30.88 63.03
N HIS A 106 29.16 -31.03 61.79
CA HIS A 106 28.58 -30.45 60.58
C HIS A 106 28.24 -31.54 59.54
N PRO A 107 26.96 -31.90 59.34
CA PRO A 107 26.56 -33.02 58.48
C PRO A 107 27.10 -32.95 57.05
N TRP A 108 27.59 -34.09 56.57
CA TRP A 108 28.24 -34.28 55.26
C TRP A 108 27.43 -33.77 54.06
N PHE A 109 26.09 -33.80 54.12
CA PHE A 109 25.23 -33.33 53.03
C PHE A 109 24.83 -31.86 53.19
N PHE A 110 24.37 -31.46 54.38
CA PHE A 110 23.79 -30.13 54.58
C PHE A 110 24.83 -29.03 54.63
N ARG A 111 26.04 -29.30 55.11
CA ARG A 111 27.09 -28.28 55.24
C ARG A 111 27.61 -27.79 53.87
N PRO A 112 28.01 -28.68 52.93
CA PRO A 112 28.38 -28.26 51.58
C PRO A 112 27.24 -27.54 50.85
N LEU A 113 26.00 -27.98 51.06
CA LEU A 113 24.81 -27.37 50.47
C LEU A 113 24.61 -25.93 50.97
N MET A 114 24.75 -25.68 52.28
CA MET A 114 24.64 -24.33 52.86
C MET A 114 25.74 -23.39 52.38
N PHE A 115 26.99 -23.87 52.29
CA PHE A 115 28.10 -23.09 51.72
C PHE A 115 27.87 -22.76 50.25
N THR A 116 27.35 -23.71 49.47
CA THR A 116 26.98 -23.49 48.06
C THR A 116 25.85 -22.48 47.93
N ALA A 117 24.84 -22.54 48.80
CA ALA A 117 23.75 -21.56 48.81
C ALA A 117 24.28 -20.13 49.06
N SER A 118 25.32 -19.97 49.88
CA SER A 118 25.98 -18.67 50.07
C SER A 118 26.61 -18.15 48.78
N VAL A 119 27.27 -19.01 48.00
CA VAL A 119 27.89 -18.66 46.71
C VAL A 119 26.84 -18.27 45.68
N VAL A 120 25.76 -19.07 45.55
CA VAL A 120 24.65 -18.78 44.61
C VAL A 120 23.95 -17.47 44.95
N LYS A 121 23.89 -17.09 46.24
CA LYS A 121 23.37 -15.79 46.70
C LYS A 121 24.34 -14.62 46.42
N GLY A 122 25.53 -14.88 45.87
CA GLY A 122 26.54 -13.87 45.56
C GLY A 122 27.60 -13.67 46.64
N GLY A 123 27.70 -14.59 47.61
CA GLY A 123 28.75 -14.57 48.62
C GLY A 123 30.12 -14.88 48.02
N THR A 124 31.07 -13.96 48.18
CA THR A 124 32.47 -14.12 47.74
C THR A 124 33.42 -14.48 48.88
N GLY A 125 32.94 -14.44 50.13
CA GLY A 125 33.74 -14.74 51.32
C GLY A 125 34.17 -16.20 51.37
N ASP A 126 35.34 -16.42 51.95
CA ASP A 126 35.82 -17.74 52.31
C ASP A 126 35.00 -18.32 53.46
N GLN A 127 34.70 -19.61 53.37
CA GLN A 127 33.93 -20.32 54.38
C GLN A 127 34.88 -21.02 55.35
N SER A 128 34.53 -21.04 56.63
CA SER A 128 35.36 -21.67 57.66
C SER A 128 34.69 -22.92 58.25
N LEU A 129 35.49 -23.95 58.46
CA LEU A 129 35.14 -25.16 59.20
C LEU A 129 36.19 -25.32 60.32
N GLY A 130 35.75 -25.45 61.58
CA GLY A 130 36.67 -25.56 62.72
C GLY A 130 37.67 -24.39 62.88
N GLY A 131 37.34 -23.18 62.41
CA GLY A 131 38.22 -22.02 62.45
C GLY A 131 39.26 -21.91 61.32
N GLN A 132 39.26 -22.84 60.37
CA GLN A 132 40.13 -22.82 59.18
C GLN A 132 39.31 -22.67 57.89
N THR A 133 39.89 -22.05 56.87
CA THR A 133 39.26 -21.91 55.55
C THR A 133 39.06 -23.28 54.89
N CYS A 134 37.86 -23.58 54.42
CA CYS A 134 37.53 -24.79 53.70
C CYS A 134 36.80 -24.47 52.38
N PRO A 135 37.20 -25.05 51.24
CA PRO A 135 38.36 -25.92 51.02
C PRO A 135 39.70 -25.16 51.04
N SER A 136 40.77 -25.80 51.49
CA SER A 136 42.14 -25.28 51.43
C SER A 136 43.09 -26.31 50.79
N PRO A 137 43.78 -25.98 49.69
CA PRO A 137 43.72 -24.72 48.93
C PRO A 137 42.43 -24.58 48.10
N THR A 138 41.97 -23.34 47.88
CA THR A 138 40.75 -23.02 47.12
C THR A 138 40.80 -23.56 45.68
N PRO A 139 39.91 -24.48 45.28
CA PRO A 139 39.85 -25.00 43.91
C PRO A 139 39.44 -23.91 42.90
N VAL A 140 39.98 -24.00 41.68
CA VAL A 140 39.57 -23.14 40.55
C VAL A 140 38.07 -23.24 40.25
N ALA A 141 37.47 -24.41 40.49
CA ALA A 141 36.03 -24.63 40.36
C ALA A 141 35.21 -23.67 41.24
N LEU A 142 35.65 -23.42 42.49
CA LEU A 142 34.96 -22.54 43.42
C LEU A 142 35.05 -21.07 42.99
N GLU A 143 36.20 -20.64 42.46
CA GLU A 143 36.36 -19.28 41.91
C GLU A 143 35.45 -19.06 40.69
N ILE A 144 35.35 -20.04 39.79
CA ILE A 144 34.43 -19.98 38.65
C ILE A 144 32.98 -20.01 39.11
N ALA A 145 32.65 -20.74 40.19
CA ALA A 145 31.31 -20.73 40.79
C ALA A 145 30.94 -19.34 41.29
N ARG A 146 31.82 -18.70 42.07
CA ARG A 146 31.64 -17.32 42.59
C ARG A 146 31.46 -16.30 41.46
N LEU A 147 32.31 -16.35 40.42
CA LEU A 147 32.21 -15.47 39.26
C LEU A 147 30.92 -15.70 38.46
N SER A 148 30.49 -16.96 38.32
CA SER A 148 29.25 -17.31 37.62
C SER A 148 28.00 -16.83 38.38
N ALA A 149 28.00 -16.95 39.71
CA ALA A 149 26.92 -16.41 40.56
C ALA A 149 26.82 -14.88 40.46
N LEU A 150 27.96 -14.18 40.56
CA LEU A 150 27.99 -12.73 40.40
C LEU A 150 27.50 -12.31 39.01
N ALA A 151 27.98 -12.96 37.95
CA ALA A 151 27.53 -12.69 36.58
C ALA A 151 26.02 -12.93 36.42
N ALA A 152 25.48 -14.02 37.00
CA ALA A 152 24.04 -14.30 36.97
C ALA A 152 23.23 -13.21 37.68
N ILE A 153 23.66 -12.74 38.85
CA ILE A 153 23.00 -11.65 39.59
C ILE A 153 23.05 -10.34 38.78
N PHE A 154 24.23 -9.95 38.30
CA PHE A 154 24.38 -8.72 37.50
C PHE A 154 23.52 -8.76 36.23
N LEU A 155 23.55 -9.88 35.47
CA LEU A 155 22.72 -10.06 34.28
C LEU A 155 21.22 -10.05 34.61
N SER A 156 20.82 -10.58 35.76
CA SER A 156 19.42 -10.53 36.23
C SER A 156 18.98 -9.09 36.53
N VAL A 157 19.78 -8.32 37.27
CA VAL A 157 19.49 -6.91 37.58
C VAL A 157 19.44 -6.07 36.30
N ILE A 158 20.41 -6.25 35.39
CA ILE A 158 20.41 -5.58 34.08
C ILE A 158 19.17 -5.98 33.27
N GLY A 159 18.77 -7.25 33.31
CA GLY A 159 17.57 -7.75 32.64
C GLY A 159 16.29 -7.10 33.16
N VAL A 160 16.14 -7.01 34.48
CA VAL A 160 14.99 -6.35 35.14
C VAL A 160 14.99 -4.84 34.86
N ALA A 161 16.13 -4.16 34.98
CA ALA A 161 16.25 -2.75 34.65
C ALA A 161 15.91 -2.49 33.17
N ALA A 162 16.44 -3.30 32.24
CA ALA A 162 16.12 -3.21 30.82
C ALA A 162 14.64 -3.52 30.51
N ALA A 163 13.94 -4.26 31.36
CA ALA A 163 12.49 -4.45 31.26
C ALA A 163 11.71 -3.21 31.76
N LEU A 164 12.10 -2.64 32.90
CA LEU A 164 11.45 -1.46 33.49
C LEU A 164 11.67 -0.18 32.68
N PHE A 165 12.86 0.02 32.12
CA PHE A 165 13.20 1.19 31.30
C PHE A 165 12.82 1.03 29.82
N ARG A 166 12.25 -0.11 29.43
CA ARG A 166 12.01 -0.46 28.02
C ARG A 166 11.13 0.56 27.30
N SER A 167 10.04 1.00 27.92
CA SER A 167 9.12 1.99 27.35
C SER A 167 9.78 3.36 27.14
N ARG A 168 10.64 3.78 28.08
CA ARG A 168 11.42 5.02 27.94
C ARG A 168 12.48 4.92 26.85
N MET A 169 13.14 3.75 26.73
CA MET A 169 14.12 3.49 25.68
C MET A 169 13.50 3.48 24.28
N ASP A 170 12.30 2.92 24.12
CA ASP A 170 11.58 2.95 22.84
C ASP A 170 11.29 4.39 22.41
N ARG A 171 10.77 5.24 23.31
CA ARG A 171 10.57 6.67 23.03
C ARG A 171 11.86 7.39 22.63
N LEU A 172 12.97 7.11 23.32
CA LEU A 172 14.28 7.69 22.99
C LEU A 172 14.78 7.25 21.62
N ARG A 173 14.60 5.97 21.26
CA ARG A 173 14.98 5.44 19.93
C ARG A 173 14.15 6.06 18.81
N VAL A 174 12.85 6.25 19.03
CA VAL A 174 11.97 6.97 18.10
C VAL A 174 12.42 8.43 17.94
N TYR A 175 12.84 9.08 19.03
CA TYR A 175 13.39 10.43 19.00
C TYR A 175 14.68 10.54 18.16
N PHE A 176 15.51 9.49 18.07
CA PHE A 176 16.70 9.49 17.21
C PHE A 176 16.49 8.90 15.81
N ALA A 177 15.30 8.36 15.51
CA ALA A 177 15.00 7.83 14.17
C ALA A 177 15.12 8.93 13.10
N ARG A 178 15.55 8.56 11.89
CA ARG A 178 15.59 9.48 10.72
C ARG A 178 14.29 9.43 9.92
N SER A 179 13.69 8.25 9.83
CA SER A 179 12.45 7.95 9.12
C SER A 179 11.61 6.99 9.97
N VAL A 180 10.29 7.11 9.91
CA VAL A 180 9.34 6.35 10.73
C VAL A 180 8.23 5.76 9.86
N THR A 181 8.03 4.45 10.01
CA THR A 181 6.83 3.73 9.57
C THR A 181 5.95 3.53 10.80
N ALA A 182 4.83 4.25 10.87
CA ALA A 182 3.92 4.23 12.01
C ALA A 182 2.76 3.27 11.76
N VAL A 183 2.49 2.39 12.72
CA VAL A 183 1.31 1.53 12.78
C VAL A 183 0.51 1.95 14.00
N VAL A 184 -0.74 2.35 13.80
CA VAL A 184 -1.62 2.87 14.84
C VAL A 184 -2.77 1.91 15.05
N ASP A 185 -2.88 1.47 16.30
CA ASP A 185 -3.89 0.56 16.81
C ASP A 185 -3.88 -0.80 16.11
N VAL A 186 -3.59 -1.86 16.86
CA VAL A 186 -3.49 -3.22 16.33
C VAL A 186 -4.21 -4.17 17.26
N ASP A 187 -4.78 -5.20 16.67
CA ASP A 187 -5.44 -6.30 17.34
C ASP A 187 -4.78 -7.63 16.95
N ASP A 188 -5.36 -8.74 17.41
CA ASP A 188 -4.80 -10.06 17.15
C ASP A 188 -4.89 -10.46 15.66
N ASP A 189 -5.89 -9.96 14.92
CA ASP A 189 -6.04 -10.26 13.49
C ASP A 189 -4.97 -9.55 12.64
N THR A 190 -4.48 -8.37 13.07
CA THR A 190 -3.56 -7.52 12.28
C THR A 190 -2.07 -7.77 12.55
N LEU A 191 -1.73 -8.73 13.40
CA LEU A 191 -0.35 -9.02 13.78
C LEU A 191 0.52 -9.52 12.61
N SER A 192 -0.06 -10.33 11.74
CA SER A 192 0.56 -10.78 10.49
C SER A 192 0.91 -9.62 9.57
N MET A 193 0.10 -8.56 9.55
CA MET A 193 0.40 -7.33 8.83
C MET A 193 1.62 -6.62 9.40
N VAL A 194 1.75 -6.53 10.73
CA VAL A 194 2.94 -5.91 11.37
C VAL A 194 4.22 -6.64 10.93
N SER A 195 4.17 -7.97 10.88
CA SER A 195 5.27 -8.81 10.37
C SER A 195 5.54 -8.59 8.87
N ALA A 196 4.49 -8.44 8.05
CA ALA A 196 4.64 -8.10 6.63
C ALA A 196 5.27 -6.72 6.43
N ILE A 197 4.78 -5.69 7.13
CA ILE A 197 5.30 -4.31 7.09
C ILE A 197 6.77 -4.28 7.50
N ALA A 198 7.14 -4.98 8.58
CA ALA A 198 8.53 -5.07 9.04
C ALA A 198 9.48 -5.67 8.00
N ARG A 199 8.97 -6.52 7.09
CA ARG A 199 9.75 -7.15 6.02
C ARG A 199 9.86 -6.29 4.75
N THR A 200 8.87 -5.45 4.47
CA THR A 200 8.80 -4.65 3.23
C THR A 200 9.21 -3.18 3.42
N MET A 201 9.34 -2.69 4.66
CA MET A 201 9.80 -1.33 4.93
C MET A 201 11.28 -1.11 4.55
N ASP A 202 11.65 0.14 4.25
CA ASP A 202 13.07 0.52 4.09
C ASP A 202 13.85 0.07 5.35
N PRO A 203 14.96 -0.68 5.21
CA PRO A 203 15.80 -1.08 6.33
C PRO A 203 16.31 0.07 7.21
N ARG A 204 16.30 1.31 6.71
CA ARG A 204 16.67 2.53 7.44
C ARG A 204 15.49 3.17 8.19
N SER A 205 14.25 2.76 7.91
CA SER A 205 13.06 3.20 8.62
C SER A 205 12.94 2.52 9.97
N THR A 206 12.39 3.23 10.96
CA THR A 206 12.05 2.67 12.26
C THR A 206 10.56 2.34 12.31
N LEU A 207 10.23 1.07 12.54
CA LEU A 207 8.85 0.63 12.78
C LEU A 207 8.40 1.07 14.17
N VAL A 208 7.29 1.81 14.23
CA VAL A 208 6.70 2.31 15.48
C VAL A 208 5.26 1.83 15.58
N LEU A 209 4.96 1.10 16.66
CA LEU A 209 3.61 0.70 17.01
C LEU A 209 3.04 1.67 18.05
N ILE A 210 1.93 2.32 17.72
CA ILE A 210 1.19 3.24 18.59
C ILE A 210 -0.08 2.51 19.06
N THR A 211 -0.24 2.33 20.36
CA THR A 211 -1.36 1.57 20.95
C THR A 211 -1.78 2.17 22.30
N THR A 212 -2.99 1.87 22.78
CA THR A 212 -3.46 2.28 24.11
C THR A 212 -2.85 1.47 25.23
N SER A 213 -2.71 0.16 25.04
CA SER A 213 -2.26 -0.77 26.08
C SER A 213 -0.97 -1.48 25.68
N LEU A 214 -0.01 -1.52 26.61
CA LEU A 214 1.24 -2.27 26.45
C LEU A 214 1.08 -3.76 26.76
N ASP A 215 -0.08 -4.16 27.29
CA ASP A 215 -0.36 -5.52 27.76
C ASP A 215 -1.11 -6.36 26.73
N HIS A 216 -1.45 -5.78 25.56
CA HIS A 216 -2.12 -6.53 24.50
C HIS A 216 -1.23 -7.69 24.01
N PRO A 217 -1.75 -8.93 23.84
CA PRO A 217 -0.96 -10.10 23.43
C PRO A 217 -0.11 -9.92 22.17
N CYS A 218 -0.58 -9.11 21.22
CA CYS A 218 0.12 -8.76 19.99
C CYS A 218 1.38 -7.87 20.20
N VAL A 219 1.50 -7.14 21.31
CA VAL A 219 2.61 -6.19 21.57
C VAL A 219 3.97 -6.88 21.72
N PRO A 220 4.11 -7.96 22.53
CA PRO A 220 5.32 -8.76 22.58
C PRO A 220 5.77 -9.27 21.20
N GLU A 221 4.83 -9.70 20.36
CA GLU A 221 5.13 -10.25 19.04
C GLU A 221 5.53 -9.14 18.04
N ALA A 222 4.83 -8.01 18.03
CA ALA A 222 5.25 -6.83 17.26
C ALA A 222 6.67 -6.37 17.63
N ARG A 223 7.04 -6.41 18.91
CA ARG A 223 8.42 -6.14 19.37
C ARG A 223 9.42 -7.15 18.85
N ASN A 224 9.06 -8.44 18.77
CA ASN A 224 9.91 -9.47 18.18
C ASN A 224 10.17 -9.22 16.69
N HIS A 225 9.23 -8.57 15.99
CA HIS A 225 9.39 -8.07 14.63
C HIS A 225 10.15 -6.73 14.54
N GLY A 226 10.66 -6.22 15.65
CA GLY A 226 11.51 -5.03 15.68
C GLY A 226 10.76 -3.71 15.85
N ALA A 227 9.45 -3.73 16.13
CA ALA A 227 8.69 -2.52 16.42
C ALA A 227 9.15 -1.84 17.72
N ARG A 228 9.08 -0.51 17.77
CA ARG A 228 9.18 0.29 18.99
C ARG A 228 7.77 0.68 19.42
N VAL A 229 7.43 0.47 20.68
CA VAL A 229 6.03 0.61 21.12
C VAL A 229 5.84 1.91 21.89
N VAL A 230 4.87 2.71 21.47
CA VAL A 230 4.52 4.00 22.07
C VAL A 230 3.08 3.93 22.56
N ALA A 231 2.90 4.01 23.88
CA ALA A 231 1.58 4.10 24.48
C ALA A 231 1.00 5.52 24.34
N VAL A 232 -0.25 5.61 23.91
CA VAL A 232 -1.03 6.84 23.67
C VAL A 232 -2.47 6.63 24.13
N ASP A 233 -3.11 7.66 24.66
CA ASP A 233 -4.53 7.61 25.03
C ASP A 233 -5.38 8.10 23.85
N PHE A 234 -6.00 7.18 23.10
CA PHE A 234 -6.77 7.55 21.91
C PHE A 234 -8.06 8.32 22.24
N ASP A 235 -8.56 8.28 23.48
CA ASP A 235 -9.70 9.10 23.91
C ASP A 235 -9.30 10.58 24.08
N ARG A 236 -7.99 10.86 24.09
CA ARG A 236 -7.42 12.21 24.16
C ARG A 236 -6.59 12.51 22.92
N PRO A 237 -7.18 13.10 21.87
CA PRO A 237 -6.52 13.39 20.59
C PRO A 237 -5.16 14.12 20.72
N GLU A 238 -5.02 14.98 21.72
CA GLU A 238 -3.77 15.71 22.01
C GLU A 238 -2.57 14.80 22.27
N THR A 239 -2.79 13.62 22.86
CA THR A 239 -1.70 12.69 23.15
C THR A 239 -1.11 12.08 21.87
N LEU A 240 -1.92 11.93 20.82
CA LEU A 240 -1.48 11.53 19.49
C LEU A 240 -0.80 12.70 18.77
N LYS A 241 -1.39 13.91 18.83
CA LYS A 241 -0.87 15.14 18.18
C LYS A 241 0.54 15.52 18.66
N THR A 242 0.84 15.30 19.93
CA THR A 242 2.11 15.71 20.56
C THR A 242 3.32 14.83 20.23
N LEU A 243 3.15 13.70 19.54
CA LEU A 243 4.27 12.83 19.18
C LEU A 243 5.24 13.54 18.22
N SER A 244 6.52 13.59 18.58
CA SER A 244 7.56 14.22 17.76
C SER A 244 7.90 13.44 16.48
N LEU A 245 7.38 12.22 16.33
CA LEU A 245 7.65 11.34 15.20
C LEU A 245 7.02 11.81 13.89
N TRP A 246 5.97 12.64 13.93
CA TRP A 246 5.21 13.02 12.73
C TRP A 246 6.06 13.74 11.68
N ARG A 247 7.02 14.57 12.10
CA ARG A 247 7.97 15.21 11.16
C ARG A 247 8.83 14.20 10.39
N LYS A 248 8.98 12.98 10.91
CA LYS A 248 9.79 11.90 10.36
C LYS A 248 8.96 10.82 9.68
N LEU A 249 7.64 11.02 9.61
CA LEU A 249 6.73 10.05 9.04
C LEU A 249 7.10 9.80 7.57
N ASP A 250 7.06 8.53 7.22
CA ASP A 250 7.30 8.03 5.88
C ASP A 250 6.14 7.18 5.39
N ARG A 251 5.56 6.35 6.26
CA ARG A 251 4.36 5.55 5.97
C ARG A 251 3.46 5.47 7.21
N LEU A 252 2.15 5.46 7.01
CA LEU A 252 1.15 5.36 8.07
C LEU A 252 0.19 4.19 7.83
N TYR A 253 -0.02 3.38 8.86
CA TYR A 253 -1.03 2.33 8.89
C TYR A 253 -1.99 2.61 10.04
N LEU A 254 -3.29 2.63 9.77
CA LEU A 254 -4.36 2.80 10.75
C LEU A 254 -5.17 1.50 10.79
N LEU A 255 -4.97 0.65 11.79
CA LEU A 255 -5.42 -0.75 11.74
C LEU A 255 -6.50 -1.11 12.79
N SER A 256 -7.19 -0.11 13.35
CA SER A 256 -8.37 -0.37 14.20
C SER A 256 -9.44 -1.13 13.43
N ALA A 257 -10.11 -2.05 14.11
CA ALA A 257 -11.28 -2.77 13.57
C ALA A 257 -12.49 -1.85 13.32
N ASP A 258 -12.56 -0.69 13.98
CA ASP A 258 -13.56 0.34 13.70
C ASP A 258 -12.99 1.38 12.71
N PRO A 259 -13.54 1.45 11.47
CA PRO A 259 -13.12 2.43 10.47
C PRO A 259 -13.28 3.87 10.95
N SER A 260 -14.32 4.18 11.74
CA SER A 260 -14.58 5.55 12.19
C SER A 260 -13.45 6.07 13.10
N SER A 261 -12.98 5.23 14.01
CA SER A 261 -11.80 5.49 14.85
C SER A 261 -10.55 5.75 14.01
N ASN A 262 -10.34 4.99 12.93
CA ASN A 262 -9.21 5.24 12.02
C ASN A 262 -9.32 6.63 11.37
N LEU A 263 -10.50 7.00 10.84
CA LEU A 263 -10.69 8.29 10.17
C LEU A 263 -10.55 9.50 11.12
N LEU A 264 -11.03 9.39 12.35
CA LEU A 264 -10.83 10.43 13.38
C LEU A 264 -9.34 10.63 13.67
N ARG A 265 -8.58 9.55 13.81
CA ARG A 265 -7.13 9.60 14.05
C ARG A 265 -6.38 10.16 12.83
N LEU A 266 -6.81 9.77 11.62
CA LEU A 266 -6.26 10.30 10.38
C LEU A 266 -6.37 11.82 10.33
N LYS A 267 -7.54 12.38 10.68
CA LYS A 267 -7.76 13.83 10.73
C LYS A 267 -6.76 14.51 11.67
N VAL A 268 -6.64 14.02 12.91
CA VAL A 268 -5.71 14.56 13.91
C VAL A 268 -4.25 14.51 13.43
N ILE A 269 -3.84 13.39 12.81
CA ILE A 269 -2.49 13.22 12.29
C ILE A 269 -2.25 14.12 11.09
N ALA A 270 -3.22 14.24 10.17
CA ALA A 270 -3.12 15.08 8.98
C ALA A 270 -2.98 16.57 9.35
N ASP A 271 -3.78 17.05 10.29
CA ASP A 271 -3.71 18.42 10.82
C ASP A 271 -2.32 18.69 11.40
N ARG A 272 -1.78 17.75 12.19
CA ARG A 272 -0.44 17.89 12.75
C ARG A 272 0.65 17.87 11.69
N LEU A 273 0.56 16.97 10.71
CA LEU A 273 1.51 16.88 9.62
C LEU A 273 1.54 18.16 8.79
N ALA A 274 0.40 18.83 8.64
CA ALA A 274 0.33 20.12 7.97
C ALA A 274 1.18 21.20 8.63
N GLU A 275 1.26 21.18 9.96
CA GLU A 275 2.09 22.11 10.75
C GLU A 275 3.59 21.76 10.67
N VAL A 276 3.96 20.48 10.62
CA VAL A 276 5.35 20.02 10.87
C VAL A 276 6.09 19.45 9.67
N SER A 277 5.40 19.21 8.55
CA SER A 277 5.96 18.54 7.38
C SER A 277 5.44 19.16 6.07
N ARG A 278 6.34 19.26 5.09
CA ARG A 278 6.00 19.63 3.72
C ARG A 278 5.89 18.41 2.78
N LYS A 279 6.08 17.19 3.31
CA LYS A 279 5.92 15.97 2.51
C LYS A 279 4.45 15.83 2.07
N GLN A 280 4.26 15.44 0.82
CA GLN A 280 2.97 15.09 0.23
C GLN A 280 3.03 13.65 -0.28
N ARG A 281 1.87 13.06 -0.59
CA ARG A 281 1.71 11.67 -1.05
C ARG A 281 2.42 10.63 -0.18
N LEU A 282 2.36 10.80 1.15
CA LEU A 282 2.81 9.78 2.09
C LEU A 282 1.90 8.54 1.96
N PRO A 283 2.44 7.31 1.84
CA PRO A 283 1.63 6.10 1.87
C PRO A 283 0.80 6.01 3.15
N LEU A 284 -0.50 5.80 2.97
CA LEU A 284 -1.48 5.64 4.03
C LEU A 284 -2.30 4.38 3.74
N ILE A 285 -2.32 3.44 4.67
CA ILE A 285 -3.20 2.26 4.60
C ILE A 285 -4.16 2.29 5.78
N VAL A 286 -5.46 2.26 5.49
CA VAL A 286 -6.53 2.30 6.49
C VAL A 286 -7.28 0.98 6.51
N ARG A 287 -7.48 0.41 7.69
CA ARG A 287 -8.32 -0.77 7.84
C ARG A 287 -9.79 -0.40 7.68
N ILE A 288 -10.42 -0.99 6.66
CA ILE A 288 -11.85 -0.91 6.36
C ILE A 288 -12.29 -2.32 5.96
N ASP A 289 -12.94 -3.04 6.87
CA ASP A 289 -13.28 -4.45 6.64
C ASP A 289 -14.38 -4.63 5.59
N ASP A 290 -15.33 -3.70 5.49
CA ASP A 290 -16.40 -3.76 4.49
C ASP A 290 -15.87 -3.38 3.10
N PRO A 291 -15.93 -4.29 2.09
CA PRO A 291 -15.32 -4.05 0.78
C PRO A 291 -15.89 -2.85 0.02
N TRP A 292 -17.20 -2.58 0.13
CA TRP A 292 -17.80 -1.42 -0.54
C TRP A 292 -17.43 -0.12 0.15
N GLN A 293 -17.39 -0.11 1.49
CA GLN A 293 -16.88 1.07 2.19
C GLN A 293 -15.41 1.30 1.84
N ALA A 294 -14.59 0.25 1.72
CA ALA A 294 -13.20 0.36 1.33
C ALA A 294 -13.04 0.92 -0.10
N GLU A 295 -13.79 0.40 -1.06
CA GLU A 295 -13.81 0.86 -2.46
C GLU A 295 -14.30 2.30 -2.60
N ALA A 296 -15.42 2.65 -1.94
CA ALA A 296 -15.93 4.01 -1.92
C ALA A 296 -14.97 4.99 -1.25
N TRP A 297 -14.38 4.59 -0.11
CA TRP A 297 -13.42 5.42 0.60
C TRP A 297 -12.16 5.67 -0.25
N ARG A 298 -11.60 4.63 -0.89
CA ARG A 298 -10.51 4.74 -1.87
C ARG A 298 -10.88 5.76 -2.95
N ALA A 299 -12.00 5.55 -3.63
CA ALA A 299 -12.45 6.40 -4.73
C ALA A 299 -12.63 7.88 -4.34
N MET A 300 -13.13 8.16 -3.13
CA MET A 300 -13.31 9.53 -2.64
C MET A 300 -11.99 10.18 -2.18
N HIS A 301 -11.13 9.43 -1.49
CA HIS A 301 -9.94 9.98 -0.81
C HIS A 301 -8.70 10.03 -1.70
N PHE A 302 -8.82 9.61 -2.97
CA PHE A 302 -7.77 9.82 -3.96
C PHE A 302 -7.66 11.27 -4.44
N GLY A 303 -8.67 12.12 -4.23
CA GLY A 303 -8.69 13.46 -4.81
C GLY A 303 -8.86 14.63 -3.84
N GLY A 304 -8.42 15.80 -4.29
CA GLY A 304 -8.45 17.09 -3.60
C GLY A 304 -7.09 17.78 -3.67
N SER A 305 -7.06 19.10 -3.89
CA SER A 305 -5.82 19.87 -4.10
C SER A 305 -4.86 19.90 -2.90
N ASP A 306 -5.28 19.39 -1.74
CA ASP A 306 -4.49 19.33 -0.49
C ASP A 306 -4.26 17.91 0.04
N THR A 307 -4.25 16.89 -0.82
CA THR A 307 -4.07 15.51 -0.36
C THR A 307 -2.61 15.17 -0.02
N ARG A 308 -2.29 15.18 1.29
CA ARG A 308 -0.97 14.76 1.82
C ARG A 308 -0.70 13.26 1.69
N TRP A 309 -1.70 12.48 1.31
CA TRP A 309 -1.68 11.03 1.38
C TRP A 309 -1.76 10.42 -0.02
N ALA A 310 -1.05 9.31 -0.20
CA ALA A 310 -1.34 8.30 -1.21
C ALA A 310 -2.11 7.20 -0.46
N ALA A 311 -3.43 7.36 -0.39
CA ALA A 311 -4.31 6.55 0.42
C ALA A 311 -4.57 5.16 -0.18
N ASP A 312 -4.80 4.17 0.65
CA ASP A 312 -5.31 2.86 0.29
C ASP A 312 -6.05 2.26 1.50
N ALA A 313 -6.86 1.26 1.26
CA ALA A 313 -7.60 0.54 2.29
C ALA A 313 -7.23 -0.95 2.29
N VAL A 314 -7.45 -1.60 3.43
CA VAL A 314 -7.28 -3.05 3.59
C VAL A 314 -8.38 -3.58 4.49
N GLY A 315 -8.97 -4.71 4.14
CA GLY A 315 -10.04 -5.31 4.93
C GLY A 315 -9.94 -6.82 5.02
N LYS A 316 -10.46 -7.41 6.11
CA LYS A 316 -10.35 -8.86 6.34
C LYS A 316 -11.00 -9.69 5.24
N TYR A 317 -12.08 -9.17 4.64
CA TYR A 317 -12.79 -9.82 3.55
C TYR A 317 -11.97 -9.81 2.26
N GLU A 318 -11.37 -8.67 1.89
CA GLU A 318 -10.49 -8.55 0.72
C GLU A 318 -9.23 -9.41 0.86
N VAL A 319 -8.59 -9.40 2.04
CA VAL A 319 -7.42 -10.24 2.34
C VAL A 319 -7.79 -11.72 2.24
N THR A 320 -8.92 -12.12 2.82
CA THR A 320 -9.38 -13.52 2.77
C THR A 320 -9.74 -13.95 1.35
N ALA A 321 -10.46 -13.14 0.59
CA ALA A 321 -10.81 -13.39 -0.80
C ALA A 321 -9.54 -13.61 -1.64
N ARG A 322 -8.55 -12.73 -1.49
CA ARG A 322 -7.27 -12.84 -2.18
C ARG A 322 -6.57 -14.17 -1.87
N ARG A 323 -6.44 -14.53 -0.59
CA ARG A 323 -5.78 -15.77 -0.15
C ARG A 323 -6.51 -17.01 -0.69
N LEU A 324 -7.85 -17.03 -0.65
CA LEU A 324 -8.65 -18.12 -1.19
C LEU A 324 -8.41 -18.28 -2.70
N LEU A 325 -8.48 -17.19 -3.46
CA LEU A 325 -8.28 -17.21 -4.90
C LEU A 325 -6.85 -17.59 -5.28
N ASP A 326 -5.84 -17.03 -4.59
CA ASP A 326 -4.43 -17.41 -4.79
C ASP A 326 -4.23 -18.91 -4.60
N ARG A 327 -4.83 -19.50 -3.56
CA ARG A 327 -4.75 -20.94 -3.30
C ARG A 327 -5.46 -21.77 -4.36
N ILE A 328 -6.70 -21.41 -4.71
CA ILE A 328 -7.51 -22.15 -5.69
C ILE A 328 -6.82 -22.15 -7.06
N ILE A 329 -6.36 -20.98 -7.52
CA ILE A 329 -5.73 -20.81 -8.83
C ILE A 329 -4.37 -21.52 -8.87
N SER A 330 -3.53 -21.33 -7.84
CA SER A 330 -2.16 -21.90 -7.85
C SER A 330 -2.11 -23.41 -7.57
N THR A 331 -2.99 -23.91 -6.68
CA THR A 331 -2.87 -25.27 -6.15
C THR A 331 -3.84 -26.24 -6.82
N ASP A 332 -5.09 -25.83 -7.04
CA ASP A 332 -6.14 -26.74 -7.49
C ASP A 332 -6.35 -26.69 -9.02
N ARG A 333 -5.83 -25.67 -9.71
CA ARG A 333 -5.91 -25.47 -11.19
C ARG A 333 -7.29 -25.82 -11.76
N VAL A 334 -8.30 -25.10 -11.30
CA VAL A 334 -9.70 -25.27 -11.72
C VAL A 334 -10.06 -24.30 -12.85
N ASP A 335 -11.04 -24.68 -13.68
CA ASP A 335 -11.59 -23.81 -14.75
C ASP A 335 -12.79 -22.99 -14.27
N ARG A 336 -13.41 -23.39 -13.15
CA ARG A 336 -14.63 -22.78 -12.62
C ARG A 336 -14.62 -22.72 -11.10
N ILE A 337 -15.10 -21.61 -10.54
CA ILE A 337 -15.27 -21.39 -9.10
C ILE A 337 -16.73 -21.04 -8.83
N LEU A 338 -17.40 -21.85 -8.02
CA LEU A 338 -18.74 -21.57 -7.49
C LEU A 338 -18.61 -20.82 -6.17
N VAL A 339 -19.12 -19.58 -6.11
CA VAL A 339 -19.25 -18.79 -4.88
C VAL A 339 -20.68 -18.93 -4.39
N CYS A 340 -20.84 -19.70 -3.32
CA CYS A 340 -22.14 -20.07 -2.79
C CYS A 340 -22.49 -19.19 -1.61
N GLY A 341 -23.64 -18.52 -1.67
CA GLY A 341 -24.17 -17.63 -0.65
C GLY A 341 -23.82 -16.15 -0.84
N THR A 342 -24.46 -15.30 -0.02
CA THR A 342 -24.31 -13.85 -0.06
C THR A 342 -23.77 -13.32 1.27
N SER A 343 -22.61 -12.68 1.19
CA SER A 343 -21.98 -11.97 2.30
C SER A 343 -21.01 -10.91 1.77
N ARG A 344 -20.37 -10.15 2.66
CA ARG A 344 -19.24 -9.26 2.30
C ARG A 344 -18.09 -10.02 1.63
N LEU A 345 -17.90 -11.31 1.93
CA LEU A 345 -16.90 -12.13 1.26
C LEU A 345 -17.25 -12.37 -0.21
N THR A 346 -18.53 -12.56 -0.53
CA THR A 346 -19.02 -12.70 -1.92
C THR A 346 -18.61 -11.49 -2.75
N LEU A 347 -18.85 -10.28 -2.24
CA LEU A 347 -18.44 -9.02 -2.89
C LEU A 347 -16.92 -8.92 -3.03
N ALA A 348 -16.17 -9.25 -1.98
CA ALA A 348 -14.71 -9.23 -2.02
C ALA A 348 -14.12 -10.21 -3.05
N LEU A 349 -14.72 -11.40 -3.22
CA LEU A 349 -14.31 -12.39 -4.23
C LEU A 349 -14.58 -11.89 -5.65
N CYS A 350 -15.73 -11.27 -5.90
CA CYS A 350 -16.08 -10.69 -7.20
C CYS A 350 -15.13 -9.54 -7.55
N SER A 351 -14.93 -8.59 -6.63
CA SER A 351 -14.01 -7.46 -6.82
C SER A 351 -12.56 -7.93 -7.03
N ASN A 352 -12.07 -8.90 -6.23
CA ASN A 352 -10.70 -9.42 -6.39
C ASN A 352 -10.49 -10.13 -7.73
N MET A 353 -11.44 -10.95 -8.17
CA MET A 353 -11.33 -11.65 -9.46
C MET A 353 -11.34 -10.66 -10.62
N ALA A 354 -12.14 -9.61 -10.53
CA ALA A 354 -12.19 -8.58 -11.55
C ALA A 354 -10.94 -7.73 -11.62
N GLN A 355 -10.37 -7.39 -10.46
CA GLN A 355 -9.06 -6.74 -10.40
C GLN A 355 -8.01 -7.63 -11.07
N ARG A 356 -8.00 -8.95 -10.80
CA ARG A 356 -7.09 -9.87 -11.50
C ARG A 356 -7.31 -9.89 -13.01
N GLN A 357 -8.57 -9.90 -13.47
CA GLN A 357 -8.85 -9.85 -14.89
C GLN A 357 -8.32 -8.54 -15.51
N LEU A 358 -8.57 -7.40 -14.87
CA LEU A 358 -8.06 -6.10 -15.32
C LEU A 358 -6.52 -6.08 -15.40
N GLU A 359 -5.84 -6.62 -14.38
CA GLU A 359 -4.38 -6.72 -14.35
C GLU A 359 -3.84 -7.61 -15.47
N ARG A 360 -4.55 -8.69 -15.82
CA ARG A 360 -4.17 -9.59 -16.92
C ARG A 360 -4.44 -9.01 -18.30
N ASP A 361 -5.57 -8.32 -18.46
CA ASP A 361 -5.88 -7.58 -19.68
C ASP A 361 -4.83 -6.49 -19.94
N TYR A 362 -4.29 -5.89 -18.87
CA TYR A 362 -3.16 -4.98 -18.93
C TYR A 362 -1.86 -5.68 -19.32
N TYR A 363 -1.53 -6.77 -18.63
CA TYR A 363 -0.36 -7.61 -18.91
C TYR A 363 -0.50 -8.98 -18.24
N ALA A 364 -0.47 -10.05 -19.05
CA ALA A 364 -0.30 -11.42 -18.59
C ALA A 364 0.99 -11.98 -19.17
N ALA A 365 1.76 -12.70 -18.36
CA ALA A 365 2.96 -13.37 -18.88
C ALA A 365 2.55 -14.51 -19.84
N PRO A 366 3.36 -14.84 -20.86
CA PRO A 366 2.99 -15.83 -21.88
C PRO A 366 2.66 -17.24 -21.35
N ASP A 367 3.16 -17.58 -20.17
CA ASP A 367 3.02 -18.86 -19.49
C ASP A 367 1.93 -18.88 -18.40
N GLU A 368 1.17 -17.79 -18.23
CA GLU A 368 0.08 -17.74 -17.24
C GLU A 368 -1.22 -18.36 -17.79
N ASP A 369 -1.72 -19.42 -17.13
CA ASP A 369 -3.04 -20.02 -17.40
C ASP A 369 -4.17 -18.99 -17.27
N PRO A 370 -5.25 -19.07 -18.07
CA PRO A 370 -6.40 -18.17 -17.95
C PRO A 370 -7.04 -18.24 -16.56
N LEU A 371 -7.72 -17.15 -16.16
CA LEU A 371 -8.44 -17.14 -14.88
C LEU A 371 -9.70 -18.02 -14.95
N PRO A 372 -10.05 -18.72 -13.86
CA PRO A 372 -11.27 -19.50 -13.80
C PRO A 372 -12.52 -18.62 -13.87
N ARG A 373 -13.59 -19.17 -14.45
CA ARG A 373 -14.91 -18.52 -14.48
C ARG A 373 -15.52 -18.49 -13.07
N LEU A 374 -16.01 -17.32 -12.66
CA LEU A 374 -16.69 -17.14 -11.38
C LEU A 374 -18.21 -17.27 -11.57
N VAL A 375 -18.84 -18.16 -10.79
CA VAL A 375 -20.29 -18.36 -10.78
C VAL A 375 -20.84 -18.09 -9.39
N LEU A 376 -21.75 -17.15 -9.25
CA LEU A 376 -22.42 -16.81 -7.98
C LEU A 376 -23.71 -17.64 -7.85
N VAL A 377 -23.80 -18.43 -6.77
CA VAL A 377 -24.97 -19.27 -6.47
C VAL A 377 -25.65 -18.77 -5.20
N ALA A 378 -26.76 -18.04 -5.36
CA ALA A 378 -27.58 -17.51 -4.27
C ALA A 378 -28.98 -17.14 -4.78
N GLU A 379 -29.99 -17.12 -3.89
CA GLU A 379 -31.36 -16.73 -4.25
C GLU A 379 -31.42 -15.32 -4.86
N ASN A 380 -30.54 -14.41 -4.40
CA ASN A 380 -30.41 -13.04 -4.90
C ASN A 380 -29.09 -12.79 -5.63
N ALA A 381 -28.58 -13.78 -6.36
CA ALA A 381 -27.34 -13.68 -7.12
C ALA A 381 -27.32 -12.49 -8.11
N GLU A 382 -28.46 -12.24 -8.77
CA GLU A 382 -28.62 -11.17 -9.76
C GLU A 382 -28.50 -9.77 -9.15
N GLU A 383 -28.97 -9.56 -7.91
CA GLU A 383 -28.82 -8.28 -7.20
C GLU A 383 -27.34 -7.94 -6.99
N TYR A 384 -26.54 -8.93 -6.56
CA TYR A 384 -25.11 -8.77 -6.33
C TYR A 384 -24.33 -8.52 -7.63
N GLU A 385 -24.75 -9.12 -8.74
CA GLU A 385 -24.20 -8.82 -10.06
C GLU A 385 -24.48 -7.38 -10.48
N GLN A 386 -25.72 -6.90 -10.28
CA GLN A 386 -26.12 -5.53 -10.59
C GLN A 386 -25.39 -4.50 -9.72
N ASP A 387 -25.30 -4.73 -8.41
CA ASP A 387 -24.61 -3.84 -7.48
C ASP A 387 -23.11 -3.74 -7.83
N TYR A 388 -22.50 -4.87 -8.17
CA TYR A 388 -21.12 -4.92 -8.63
C TYR A 388 -20.93 -4.16 -9.96
N ALA A 389 -21.81 -4.37 -10.94
CA ALA A 389 -21.78 -3.65 -12.21
C ALA A 389 -21.96 -2.13 -11.99
N MET A 390 -22.81 -1.73 -11.05
CA MET A 390 -22.99 -0.32 -10.68
C MET A 390 -21.73 0.27 -10.03
N SER A 391 -21.08 -0.45 -9.11
CA SER A 391 -19.84 0.01 -8.46
C SER A 391 -18.76 0.34 -9.50
N ARG A 392 -18.55 -0.56 -10.47
CA ARG A 392 -17.59 -0.33 -11.57
C ARG A 392 -17.89 0.91 -12.39
N ARG A 393 -19.16 1.11 -12.75
CA ARG A 393 -19.58 2.30 -13.52
C ARG A 393 -19.29 3.58 -12.74
N ARG A 394 -19.51 3.59 -11.42
CA ARG A 394 -19.21 4.74 -10.55
C ARG A 394 -17.71 5.05 -10.46
N LEU A 395 -16.85 4.07 -10.68
CA LEU A 395 -15.40 4.25 -10.78
C LEU A 395 -14.94 4.66 -12.20
N GLY A 396 -15.87 4.86 -13.14
CA GLY A 396 -15.54 5.17 -14.54
C GLY A 396 -14.90 4.00 -15.29
N LEU A 397 -15.04 2.77 -14.80
CA LEU A 397 -14.54 1.56 -15.47
C LEU A 397 -15.58 1.07 -16.47
N SER A 398 -15.14 0.76 -17.70
CA SER A 398 -15.98 0.13 -18.71
C SER A 398 -16.44 -1.26 -18.27
N ALA A 399 -17.43 -1.82 -19.00
CA ALA A 399 -17.88 -3.18 -18.81
C ALA A 399 -16.67 -4.13 -18.83
N SER A 400 -16.51 -4.90 -17.76
CA SER A 400 -15.41 -5.85 -17.62
C SER A 400 -15.43 -6.88 -18.75
N SER A 401 -14.25 -7.33 -19.18
CA SER A 401 -14.12 -8.62 -19.86
C SER A 401 -14.56 -9.78 -18.95
N MET A 402 -14.45 -9.62 -17.62
CA MET A 402 -14.95 -10.58 -16.64
C MET A 402 -16.49 -10.49 -16.50
N GLN A 403 -17.20 -11.50 -17.01
CA GLN A 403 -18.63 -11.69 -16.72
C GLN A 403 -18.78 -12.62 -15.50
N VAL A 404 -19.47 -12.14 -14.47
CA VAL A 404 -19.90 -12.98 -13.33
C VAL A 404 -21.14 -13.73 -13.77
N GLN A 405 -21.11 -15.06 -13.79
CA GLN A 405 -22.32 -15.84 -14.08
C GLN A 405 -23.14 -15.98 -12.80
N THR A 406 -24.46 -15.91 -12.91
CA THR A 406 -25.36 -16.00 -11.77
C THR A 406 -26.26 -17.23 -11.87
N VAL A 407 -26.51 -17.85 -10.72
CA VAL A 407 -27.49 -18.92 -10.52
C VAL A 407 -28.38 -18.48 -9.37
N ALA A 408 -29.60 -18.03 -9.71
CA ALA A 408 -30.59 -17.48 -8.79
C ALA A 408 -31.31 -18.59 -7.96
N GLU A 409 -30.54 -19.45 -7.31
CA GLU A 409 -31.03 -20.56 -6.51
C GLU A 409 -30.36 -20.63 -5.14
N ARG A 410 -31.07 -21.19 -4.16
CA ARG A 410 -30.50 -21.43 -2.84
C ARG A 410 -29.36 -22.45 -2.93
N PRO A 411 -28.17 -22.18 -2.37
CA PRO A 411 -27.00 -23.06 -2.44
C PRO A 411 -27.18 -24.30 -1.55
N SER A 412 -28.01 -25.23 -2.01
CA SER A 412 -28.33 -26.49 -1.34
C SER A 412 -27.49 -27.64 -1.93
N VAL A 413 -27.36 -28.74 -1.19
CA VAL A 413 -26.58 -29.90 -1.67
C VAL A 413 -27.09 -30.42 -3.04
N PRO A 414 -28.40 -30.52 -3.33
CA PRO A 414 -28.88 -30.91 -4.67
C PRO A 414 -28.45 -29.94 -5.78
N VAL A 415 -28.61 -28.63 -5.60
CA VAL A 415 -28.24 -27.61 -6.58
C VAL A 415 -26.74 -27.67 -6.86
N LEU A 416 -25.92 -27.64 -5.81
CA LEU A 416 -24.46 -27.70 -5.95
C LEU A 416 -23.98 -29.03 -6.53
N ALA A 417 -24.65 -30.14 -6.23
CA ALA A 417 -24.34 -31.44 -6.83
C ALA A 417 -24.66 -31.48 -8.33
N SER A 418 -25.74 -30.83 -8.79
CA SER A 418 -26.05 -30.72 -10.22
C SER A 418 -24.97 -29.91 -10.95
N LEU A 419 -24.59 -28.75 -10.42
CA LEU A 419 -23.54 -27.91 -10.99
C LEU A 419 -22.19 -28.64 -11.04
N LEU A 420 -21.83 -29.40 -9.99
CA LEU A 420 -20.60 -30.18 -9.94
C LEU A 420 -20.59 -31.39 -10.88
N ALA A 421 -21.76 -31.99 -11.16
CA ALA A 421 -21.84 -33.09 -12.11
C ALA A 421 -21.52 -32.65 -13.56
N ASP A 422 -21.79 -31.39 -13.88
CA ASP A 422 -21.65 -30.83 -15.23
C ASP A 422 -20.21 -30.45 -15.61
N ALA A 423 -19.25 -30.38 -14.68
CA ALA A 423 -17.86 -30.08 -15.01
C ALA A 423 -16.83 -30.70 -14.05
N SER A 424 -15.79 -31.31 -14.61
CA SER A 424 -14.76 -32.07 -13.88
C SER A 424 -13.84 -31.21 -12.99
N ASP A 425 -13.68 -29.91 -13.29
CA ASP A 425 -12.65 -29.04 -12.68
C ASP A 425 -13.28 -27.79 -12.06
N THR A 426 -14.11 -28.01 -11.03
CA THR A 426 -14.85 -26.96 -10.32
C THR A 426 -14.47 -26.90 -8.84
N ALA A 427 -14.11 -25.72 -8.35
CA ALA A 427 -13.97 -25.43 -6.93
C ALA A 427 -15.27 -24.83 -6.36
N VAL A 428 -15.55 -25.09 -5.08
CA VAL A 428 -16.71 -24.53 -4.36
C VAL A 428 -16.23 -23.71 -3.17
N ILE A 429 -16.74 -22.50 -3.02
CA ILE A 429 -16.54 -21.64 -1.86
C ILE A 429 -17.89 -21.43 -1.18
N LEU A 430 -18.04 -21.93 0.05
CA LEU A 430 -19.17 -21.63 0.92
C LEU A 430 -18.78 -20.42 1.79
N VAL A 431 -19.47 -19.29 1.60
CA VAL A 431 -19.15 -18.03 2.28
C VAL A 431 -19.64 -17.99 3.74
N ASP A 432 -19.23 -16.96 4.48
CA ASP A 432 -19.66 -16.73 5.85
C ASP A 432 -21.16 -16.41 5.96
N ARG A 433 -21.72 -16.63 7.15
CA ARG A 433 -23.11 -16.29 7.42
C ARG A 433 -23.22 -14.78 7.63
N ASP A 434 -23.97 -14.10 6.77
CA ASP A 434 -24.40 -12.75 7.09
C ASP A 434 -25.45 -12.79 8.20
N THR A 435 -25.28 -11.96 9.23
CA THR A 435 -26.19 -11.88 10.39
C THR A 435 -27.59 -11.37 10.01
N SER A 436 -27.74 -10.74 8.84
CA SER A 436 -28.99 -10.13 8.37
C SER A 436 -29.82 -10.99 7.41
N ALA A 437 -29.30 -12.10 6.87
CA ALA A 437 -29.98 -12.84 5.81
C ALA A 437 -30.51 -14.22 6.26
N ALA A 438 -31.74 -14.54 5.86
CA ALA A 438 -32.36 -15.87 6.03
C ALA A 438 -31.70 -16.97 5.17
N SER A 439 -30.69 -16.61 4.37
CA SER A 439 -30.00 -17.43 3.36
C SER A 439 -28.76 -18.16 3.88
N SER A 440 -28.71 -18.53 5.16
CA SER A 440 -27.54 -19.22 5.70
C SER A 440 -27.37 -20.61 5.07
N ILE A 441 -26.18 -20.90 4.56
CA ILE A 441 -25.76 -22.22 4.11
C ILE A 441 -25.73 -23.16 5.32
N ASP A 442 -26.31 -24.35 5.17
CA ASP A 442 -26.27 -25.39 6.20
C ASP A 442 -24.79 -25.78 6.45
N THR A 443 -24.37 -25.78 7.71
CA THR A 443 -22.99 -26.08 8.13
C THR A 443 -22.52 -27.47 7.69
N THR A 444 -23.46 -28.40 7.44
CA THR A 444 -23.16 -29.75 6.95
C THR A 444 -22.95 -29.83 5.43
N THR A 445 -23.29 -28.76 4.68
CA THR A 445 -23.24 -28.74 3.21
C THR A 445 -21.85 -29.10 2.68
N GLY A 446 -20.79 -28.51 3.25
CA GLY A 446 -19.41 -28.77 2.83
C GLY A 446 -19.02 -30.25 3.00
N THR A 447 -19.31 -30.84 4.16
CA THR A 447 -19.05 -32.26 4.45
C THR A 447 -19.84 -33.19 3.53
N ARG A 448 -21.13 -32.88 3.31
CA ARG A 448 -22.00 -33.69 2.45
C ARG A 448 -21.57 -33.63 0.98
N LEU A 449 -21.11 -32.47 0.49
CA LEU A 449 -20.55 -32.34 -0.84
C LEU A 449 -19.22 -33.08 -0.97
N ALA A 450 -18.31 -32.93 0.01
CA ALA A 450 -17.01 -33.60 -0.01
C ALA A 450 -17.13 -35.14 0.04
N ALA A 451 -18.16 -35.66 0.70
CA ALA A 451 -18.46 -37.10 0.68
C ALA A 451 -18.97 -37.59 -0.68
N ARG A 452 -19.66 -36.75 -1.46
CA ARG A 452 -20.19 -37.08 -2.80
C ARG A 452 -19.17 -36.84 -3.91
N PHE A 453 -18.34 -35.82 -3.77
CA PHE A 453 -17.36 -35.36 -4.75
C PHE A 453 -15.98 -35.27 -4.09
N PRO A 454 -15.32 -36.40 -3.79
CA PRO A 454 -14.09 -36.41 -2.99
C PRO A 454 -12.90 -35.71 -3.65
N THR A 455 -12.92 -35.54 -4.98
CA THR A 455 -11.87 -34.88 -5.76
C THR A 455 -12.08 -33.38 -5.95
N ALA A 456 -13.30 -32.88 -5.72
CA ALA A 456 -13.65 -31.47 -5.90
C ALA A 456 -13.10 -30.63 -4.72
N PRO A 457 -12.33 -29.56 -4.97
CA PRO A 457 -11.88 -28.64 -3.94
C PRO A 457 -13.08 -27.89 -3.33
N ILE A 458 -13.30 -28.06 -2.03
CA ILE A 458 -14.41 -27.41 -1.32
C ILE A 458 -13.84 -26.59 -0.17
N TYR A 459 -14.12 -25.29 -0.17
CA TYR A 459 -13.70 -24.32 0.82
C TYR A 459 -14.90 -23.88 1.64
N ALA A 460 -14.94 -24.21 2.92
CA ALA A 460 -16.06 -23.90 3.80
C ALA A 460 -15.65 -22.94 4.92
N TRP A 461 -16.41 -21.86 5.11
CA TRP A 461 -16.17 -20.95 6.22
C TRP A 461 -16.45 -21.62 7.58
N ASP A 462 -15.54 -21.43 8.53
CA ASP A 462 -15.66 -21.87 9.92
C ASP A 462 -14.97 -20.85 10.83
N ALA A 463 -15.73 -20.21 11.73
CA ALA A 463 -15.21 -19.22 12.67
C ALA A 463 -14.13 -19.77 13.62
N THR A 464 -14.14 -21.08 13.88
CA THR A 464 -13.20 -21.77 14.76
C THR A 464 -11.98 -22.35 14.02
N ALA A 465 -11.92 -22.19 12.70
CA ALA A 465 -10.76 -22.62 11.94
C ALA A 465 -9.48 -21.90 12.43
N GLN A 466 -8.38 -22.64 12.55
CA GLN A 466 -7.07 -22.05 12.78
C GLN A 466 -6.57 -21.45 11.46
N VAL A 467 -5.80 -20.36 11.53
CA VAL A 467 -5.33 -19.66 10.31
C VAL A 467 -4.23 -20.43 9.56
N THR A 468 -3.72 -21.52 10.13
CA THR A 468 -2.61 -22.29 9.55
C THR A 468 -2.98 -22.92 8.20
N GLU A 469 -2.15 -22.67 7.19
CA GLU A 469 -2.43 -22.97 5.78
C GLU A 469 -2.43 -24.48 5.44
N ASP A 470 -1.82 -25.32 6.28
CA ASP A 470 -1.55 -26.74 6.04
C ASP A 470 -2.37 -27.70 6.93
N ARG A 471 -3.69 -27.60 6.90
CA ARG A 471 -4.54 -28.68 7.45
C ARG A 471 -4.75 -29.79 6.44
N LEU A 472 -4.51 -31.03 6.87
CA LEU A 472 -4.94 -32.23 6.16
C LEU A 472 -6.48 -32.25 6.08
N SER A 473 -7.02 -32.45 4.89
CA SER A 473 -8.47 -32.61 4.70
C SER A 473 -8.95 -33.91 5.35
N LEU A 474 -9.98 -33.82 6.22
CA LEU A 474 -10.56 -34.98 6.90
C LEU A 474 -11.50 -35.79 5.98
N VAL A 475 -12.16 -35.13 5.03
CA VAL A 475 -13.11 -35.72 4.08
C VAL A 475 -12.87 -35.10 2.71
N GLY A 476 -12.56 -35.93 1.70
CA GLY A 476 -12.28 -35.48 0.34
C GLY A 476 -11.23 -34.37 0.29
N LYS A 477 -11.44 -33.35 -0.56
CA LYS A 477 -10.68 -32.09 -0.56
C LYS A 477 -11.42 -30.95 0.15
N LEU A 478 -12.14 -31.24 1.24
CA LEU A 478 -12.74 -30.21 2.09
C LEU A 478 -11.66 -29.48 2.91
N ARG A 479 -11.66 -28.15 2.83
CA ARG A 479 -10.77 -27.26 3.57
C ARG A 479 -11.63 -26.21 4.28
N THR A 480 -11.40 -26.02 5.57
CA THR A 480 -12.05 -24.93 6.31
C THR A 480 -11.17 -23.69 6.33
N TYR A 481 -11.80 -22.52 6.31
CA TYR A 481 -11.10 -21.24 6.41
C TYR A 481 -11.83 -20.30 7.35
N ARG A 482 -11.11 -19.31 7.88
CA ARG A 482 -11.68 -18.17 8.62
C ARG A 482 -11.39 -16.86 7.93
N LEU A 483 -12.21 -15.85 8.23
CA LEU A 483 -11.91 -14.47 7.90
C LEU A 483 -10.71 -14.01 8.74
N SER A 484 -9.71 -13.39 8.10
CA SER A 484 -8.49 -12.94 8.78
C SER A 484 -7.78 -11.85 7.96
N MET A 485 -6.98 -11.01 8.62
CA MET A 485 -6.06 -10.07 7.95
C MET A 485 -4.70 -10.70 7.61
N ASP A 486 -4.59 -12.03 7.67
CA ASP A 486 -3.37 -12.77 7.39
C ASP A 486 -3.02 -12.73 5.90
N LEU A 487 -1.98 -11.93 5.62
CA LEU A 487 -1.38 -11.81 4.30
C LEU A 487 -0.35 -12.92 4.06
N PRO A 488 -0.33 -13.54 2.86
CA PRO A 488 0.72 -14.46 2.48
C PRO A 488 2.11 -13.83 2.63
N GLU A 489 3.12 -14.63 2.98
CA GLU A 489 4.45 -14.12 3.34
C GLU A 489 5.03 -13.16 2.27
N GLY A 490 5.17 -11.88 2.63
CA GLY A 490 5.93 -10.89 1.87
C GLY A 490 5.13 -9.84 1.09
N GLN A 491 3.79 -9.83 1.15
CA GLN A 491 2.99 -8.83 0.43
C GLN A 491 2.14 -8.00 1.39
N ALA A 492 2.61 -6.79 1.73
CA ALA A 492 1.68 -5.76 2.23
C ALA A 492 0.72 -5.39 1.08
N GLN A 493 -0.59 -5.27 1.35
CA GLN A 493 -1.50 -4.70 0.36
C GLN A 493 -1.15 -3.23 0.20
N ASP A 494 -0.57 -2.91 -0.95
CA ASP A 494 -0.30 -1.55 -1.39
C ASP A 494 -0.60 -1.53 -2.90
N ALA A 495 -1.76 -0.98 -3.24
CA ALA A 495 -2.22 -0.87 -4.63
C ALA A 495 -1.20 -0.13 -5.50
N TRP A 496 -0.45 0.82 -4.92
CA TRP A 496 0.57 1.59 -5.63
C TRP A 496 1.85 0.81 -5.86
N GLU A 497 2.26 -0.03 -4.91
CA GLU A 497 3.35 -0.98 -5.14
C GLU A 497 2.94 -2.03 -6.19
N ARG A 498 1.68 -2.48 -6.19
CA ARG A 498 1.15 -3.37 -7.22
C ARG A 498 1.16 -2.71 -8.60
N ALA A 499 0.71 -1.47 -8.71
CA ALA A 499 0.72 -0.70 -9.95
C ALA A 499 2.16 -0.48 -10.47
N ALA A 500 3.08 -0.07 -9.59
CA ALA A 500 4.49 0.11 -9.94
C ALA A 500 5.13 -1.20 -10.44
N ARG A 501 4.80 -2.33 -9.81
CA ARG A 501 5.26 -3.65 -10.25
C ARG A 501 4.71 -4.02 -11.63
N LEU A 502 3.40 -3.88 -11.85
CA LEU A 502 2.78 -4.22 -13.13
C LEU A 502 3.30 -3.36 -14.29
N ILE A 503 3.42 -2.04 -14.06
CA ILE A 503 4.00 -1.10 -15.03
C ILE A 503 5.42 -1.50 -15.40
N HIS A 504 6.23 -1.89 -14.40
CA HIS A 504 7.60 -2.35 -14.60
C HIS A 504 7.66 -3.69 -15.33
N ASP A 505 6.84 -4.67 -14.95
CA ASP A 505 6.86 -6.01 -15.55
C ASP A 505 6.51 -5.94 -17.05
N ARG A 506 5.52 -5.13 -17.42
CA ARG A 506 5.21 -4.84 -18.82
C ARG A 506 6.35 -4.11 -19.53
N TYR A 507 6.95 -3.09 -18.90
CA TYR A 507 8.11 -2.39 -19.46
C TYR A 507 9.30 -3.34 -19.72
N ALA A 508 9.60 -4.23 -18.78
CA ALA A 508 10.67 -5.20 -18.90
C ALA A 508 10.40 -6.21 -20.04
N ALA A 509 9.14 -6.60 -20.25
CA ALA A 509 8.72 -7.43 -21.38
C ALA A 509 8.84 -6.70 -22.72
N GLU A 510 8.35 -5.45 -22.80
CA GLU A 510 8.39 -4.60 -24.00
C GLU A 510 9.83 -4.24 -24.42
N ALA A 511 10.75 -4.11 -23.47
CA ALA A 511 12.15 -3.78 -23.75
C ALA A 511 12.89 -4.84 -24.58
N GLY A 512 12.46 -6.11 -24.53
CA GLY A 512 13.03 -7.20 -25.32
C GLY A 512 14.49 -7.58 -24.99
N HIS A 513 15.13 -6.92 -24.02
CA HIS A 513 16.50 -7.19 -23.58
C HIS A 513 16.68 -7.10 -22.07
N ARG A 514 17.61 -7.89 -21.50
CA ARG A 514 17.94 -7.85 -20.07
C ARG A 514 19.03 -6.82 -19.77
N SER A 515 18.75 -5.89 -18.86
CA SER A 515 19.64 -4.86 -18.32
C SER A 515 19.50 -4.79 -16.80
N ALA A 516 20.26 -3.94 -16.12
CA ALA A 516 20.10 -3.73 -14.69
C ALA A 516 18.69 -3.20 -14.33
N GLY A 517 18.08 -2.42 -15.20
CA GLY A 517 16.75 -1.82 -15.02
C GLY A 517 15.59 -2.59 -15.66
N THR A 518 15.82 -3.73 -16.31
CA THR A 518 14.76 -4.54 -16.96
C THR A 518 14.70 -5.97 -16.42
N ARG A 519 15.27 -6.22 -15.24
CA ARG A 519 15.11 -7.51 -14.54
C ARG A 519 13.67 -7.68 -14.04
N PRO A 520 13.17 -8.92 -13.90
CA PRO A 520 11.91 -9.17 -13.20
C PRO A 520 11.89 -8.51 -11.82
N TRP A 521 10.73 -8.04 -11.37
CA TRP A 521 10.60 -7.28 -10.12
C TRP A 521 11.30 -7.94 -8.91
N ALA A 522 11.19 -9.26 -8.79
CA ALA A 522 11.80 -10.05 -7.70
C ALA A 522 13.34 -9.97 -7.69
N GLU A 523 13.97 -9.81 -8.85
CA GLU A 523 15.43 -9.74 -9.03
C GLU A 523 15.95 -8.31 -9.21
N LEU A 524 15.03 -7.34 -9.30
CA LEU A 524 15.33 -5.93 -9.52
C LEU A 524 16.02 -5.32 -8.30
N ASP A 525 17.09 -4.55 -8.52
CA ASP A 525 17.76 -3.84 -7.42
C ASP A 525 16.81 -2.82 -6.76
N GLU A 526 16.96 -2.62 -5.45
CA GLU A 526 16.07 -1.75 -4.67
C GLU A 526 16.08 -0.30 -5.18
N PHE A 527 17.18 0.17 -5.77
CA PHE A 527 17.24 1.47 -6.44
C PHE A 527 16.20 1.58 -7.56
N TYR A 528 16.08 0.57 -8.42
CA TYR A 528 15.12 0.62 -9.53
C TYR A 528 13.68 0.39 -9.06
N ARG A 529 13.46 -0.48 -8.06
CA ARG A 529 12.11 -0.61 -7.45
C ARG A 529 11.65 0.72 -6.88
N GLU A 530 12.51 1.42 -6.15
CA GLU A 530 12.16 2.72 -5.57
C GLU A 530 12.00 3.80 -6.64
N SER A 531 12.76 3.77 -7.74
CA SER A 531 12.53 4.64 -8.90
C SER A 531 11.14 4.42 -9.53
N ASN A 532 10.66 3.18 -9.62
CA ASN A 532 9.32 2.85 -10.12
C ASN A 532 8.22 3.33 -9.14
N ARG A 533 8.39 3.07 -7.83
CA ARG A 533 7.47 3.59 -6.80
C ARG A 533 7.40 5.12 -6.79
N ARG A 534 8.55 5.78 -7.01
CA ARG A 534 8.64 7.25 -7.15
C ARG A 534 7.84 7.73 -8.35
N GLN A 535 8.02 7.13 -9.53
CA GLN A 535 7.30 7.53 -10.75
C GLN A 535 5.77 7.53 -10.54
N VAL A 536 5.21 6.46 -9.96
CA VAL A 536 3.77 6.38 -9.67
C VAL A 536 3.34 7.49 -8.71
N ARG A 537 4.04 7.65 -7.58
CA ARG A 537 3.72 8.71 -6.60
C ARG A 537 3.84 10.12 -7.16
N ASN A 538 4.85 10.36 -8.00
CA ASN A 538 5.05 11.67 -8.62
C ASN A 538 3.95 11.94 -9.66
N ALA A 539 3.52 10.94 -10.43
CA ALA A 539 2.37 11.07 -11.32
C ALA A 539 1.10 11.49 -10.57
N LEU A 540 0.83 10.87 -9.41
CA LEU A 540 -0.30 11.25 -8.55
C LEU A 540 -0.22 12.71 -8.07
N TRP A 541 0.99 13.19 -7.80
CA TRP A 541 1.23 14.57 -7.36
C TRP A 541 1.10 15.58 -8.50
N MET A 542 1.77 15.33 -9.64
CA MET A 542 1.79 16.24 -10.79
C MET A 542 0.39 16.48 -11.35
N VAL A 543 -0.40 15.41 -11.50
CA VAL A 543 -1.76 15.50 -12.04
C VAL A 543 -2.64 16.45 -11.21
N GLU A 544 -2.49 16.46 -9.89
CA GLU A 544 -3.25 17.37 -9.03
C GLU A 544 -2.68 18.77 -8.93
N GLN A 545 -1.38 18.85 -8.63
CA GLN A 545 -0.74 20.11 -8.27
C GLN A 545 -0.39 20.97 -9.48
N ILE A 546 -0.21 20.33 -10.65
CA ILE A 546 0.16 20.98 -11.90
C ILE A 546 -0.97 20.80 -12.92
N GLY A 547 -1.47 19.58 -13.09
CA GLY A 547 -2.47 19.26 -14.10
C GLY A 547 -3.90 19.69 -13.78
N GLY A 548 -4.16 20.31 -12.62
CA GLY A 548 -5.49 20.80 -12.25
C GLY A 548 -6.56 19.71 -12.13
N HIS A 549 -6.15 18.45 -12.01
CA HIS A 549 -7.02 17.28 -11.95
C HIS A 549 -7.14 16.76 -10.51
N THR A 550 -8.03 15.80 -10.31
CA THR A 550 -8.28 15.09 -9.07
C THR A 550 -8.38 13.61 -9.38
N TRP A 551 -7.80 12.76 -8.52
CA TRP A 551 -7.95 11.31 -8.65
C TRP A 551 -9.20 10.79 -7.94
N ASN A 552 -10.06 11.69 -7.41
CA ASN A 552 -11.35 11.30 -6.89
C ASN A 552 -12.25 10.86 -8.04
N ALA A 553 -12.34 9.55 -8.25
CA ALA A 553 -13.17 8.93 -9.27
C ALA A 553 -14.63 8.72 -8.83
N TRP A 554 -14.98 9.06 -7.58
CA TRP A 554 -16.35 8.88 -7.09
C TRP A 554 -17.33 9.78 -7.85
N ASN A 555 -18.39 9.16 -8.37
CA ASN A 555 -19.36 9.77 -9.29
C ASN A 555 -18.74 10.30 -10.59
N ALA A 556 -17.59 9.77 -11.03
CA ALA A 556 -17.09 10.07 -12.36
C ALA A 556 -18.09 9.55 -13.41
N THR A 557 -18.46 10.40 -14.36
CA THR A 557 -19.04 9.92 -15.61
C THR A 557 -17.94 9.15 -16.35
N ALA A 558 -18.26 7.97 -16.88
CA ALA A 558 -17.33 7.28 -17.75
C ALA A 558 -17.02 8.20 -18.94
N ASP A 559 -15.77 8.58 -19.11
CA ASP A 559 -15.31 9.30 -20.29
C ASP A 559 -15.07 8.30 -21.43
N ASP A 560 -15.55 8.62 -22.63
CA ASP A 560 -15.46 7.76 -23.83
C ASP A 560 -14.02 7.59 -24.37
N VAL A 561 -13.00 8.04 -23.61
CA VAL A 561 -11.59 7.95 -24.01
C VAL A 561 -11.11 6.51 -23.80
N ASP A 562 -11.15 5.75 -24.89
CA ASP A 562 -10.66 4.38 -24.92
C ASP A 562 -9.13 4.35 -25.05
N THR A 563 -8.46 3.74 -24.06
CA THR A 563 -6.99 3.78 -23.92
C THR A 563 -6.22 3.14 -25.09
N PRO A 564 -6.69 2.05 -25.72
CA PRO A 564 -6.08 1.53 -26.96
C PRO A 564 -6.02 2.58 -28.08
N ASN A 565 -6.99 3.49 -28.17
CA ASN A 565 -7.01 4.56 -29.18
C ASN A 565 -6.01 5.68 -28.91
N LEU A 566 -5.39 5.72 -27.72
CA LEU A 566 -4.27 6.62 -27.42
C LEU A 566 -2.95 6.10 -28.02
N ARG A 567 -2.83 4.79 -28.27
CA ARG A 567 -1.59 4.19 -28.77
C ARG A 567 -1.32 4.63 -30.21
N GLY A 568 -0.12 5.14 -30.45
CA GLY A 568 0.31 5.61 -31.77
C GLY A 568 0.04 7.09 -32.06
N LEU A 569 -0.69 7.79 -31.19
CA LEU A 569 -0.83 9.25 -31.27
C LEU A 569 0.44 9.95 -30.78
N PRO A 570 0.74 11.17 -31.25
CA PRO A 570 1.77 12.02 -30.66
C PRO A 570 1.54 12.23 -29.15
N PRO A 571 2.60 12.33 -28.32
CA PRO A 571 2.45 12.43 -26.87
C PRO A 571 1.54 13.59 -26.38
N LEU A 572 1.61 14.75 -27.02
CA LEU A 572 0.74 15.88 -26.68
C LEU A 572 -0.73 15.60 -27.00
N ASP A 573 -1.03 14.90 -28.10
CA ASP A 573 -2.41 14.54 -28.43
C ASP A 573 -2.97 13.51 -27.45
N GLN A 574 -2.13 12.56 -27.01
CA GLN A 574 -2.52 11.63 -25.94
C GLN A 574 -2.87 12.38 -24.65
N LEU A 575 -2.00 13.31 -24.23
CA LEU A 575 -2.19 14.10 -23.01
C LEU A 575 -3.42 15.02 -23.11
N ARG A 576 -3.66 15.63 -24.27
CA ARG A 576 -4.85 16.43 -24.53
C ARG A 576 -6.14 15.61 -24.44
N LEU A 577 -6.15 14.39 -24.98
CA LEU A 577 -7.29 13.47 -24.83
C LEU A 577 -7.49 13.02 -23.39
N LEU A 578 -6.44 13.00 -22.58
CA LEU A 578 -6.51 12.77 -21.13
C LEU A 578 -6.90 14.03 -20.32
N GLY A 579 -7.13 15.17 -20.99
CA GLY A 579 -7.58 16.42 -20.39
C GLY A 579 -6.48 17.42 -20.02
N PHE A 580 -5.22 17.15 -20.39
CA PHE A 580 -4.08 18.03 -20.08
C PHE A 580 -3.68 18.85 -21.30
N GLU A 581 -3.78 20.17 -21.19
CA GLU A 581 -3.36 21.10 -22.24
C GLU A 581 -1.84 21.16 -22.35
N ARG A 582 -1.35 21.76 -23.44
CA ARG A 582 0.08 21.79 -23.77
C ARG A 582 0.96 22.32 -22.63
N ASP A 583 0.58 23.43 -22.02
CA ASP A 583 1.41 24.07 -21.00
C ASP A 583 1.42 23.26 -19.69
N GLU A 584 0.29 22.66 -19.32
CA GLU A 584 0.16 21.73 -18.20
C GLU A 584 1.02 20.48 -18.44
N ALA A 585 0.93 19.89 -19.64
CA ALA A 585 1.70 18.73 -20.05
C ALA A 585 3.22 18.97 -19.97
N ILE A 586 3.70 20.13 -20.46
CA ILE A 586 5.11 20.52 -20.39
C ILE A 586 5.55 20.71 -18.93
N ALA A 587 4.74 21.40 -18.11
CA ALA A 587 5.05 21.61 -16.70
C ALA A 587 5.11 20.29 -15.90
N MET A 588 4.20 19.35 -16.18
CA MET A 588 4.24 18.01 -15.58
C MET A 588 5.47 17.23 -16.04
N ALA A 589 5.78 17.22 -17.34
CA ALA A 589 6.97 16.52 -17.86
C ALA A 589 8.27 17.06 -17.24
N ARG A 590 8.33 18.39 -17.04
CA ARG A 590 9.42 19.05 -16.32
C ARG A 590 9.55 18.55 -14.89
N ALA A 591 8.45 18.54 -14.15
CA ALA A 591 8.46 18.11 -12.76
C ALA A 591 8.90 16.64 -12.60
N GLU A 592 8.48 15.75 -13.50
CA GLU A 592 8.94 14.36 -13.52
C GLU A 592 10.43 14.26 -13.80
N HIS A 593 10.93 15.00 -14.78
CA HIS A 593 12.35 15.00 -15.13
C HIS A 593 13.22 15.51 -13.98
N GLU A 594 12.82 16.60 -13.34
CA GLU A 594 13.55 17.17 -12.21
C GLU A 594 13.54 16.24 -10.97
N ASP A 595 12.42 15.58 -10.68
CA ASP A 595 12.32 14.60 -9.59
C ASP A 595 13.18 13.34 -9.87
N TRP A 596 13.11 12.82 -11.10
CA TRP A 596 13.96 11.72 -11.55
C TRP A 596 15.46 12.06 -11.46
N CYS A 597 15.88 13.23 -11.95
CA CYS A 597 17.26 13.69 -11.86
C CYS A 597 17.74 13.79 -10.40
N ARG A 598 16.89 14.33 -9.52
CA ARG A 598 17.19 14.47 -8.08
C ARG A 598 17.41 13.11 -7.43
N TYR A 599 16.53 12.14 -7.72
CA TYR A 599 16.64 10.77 -7.21
C TYR A 599 17.93 10.07 -7.65
N TYR A 600 18.24 10.16 -8.95
CA TYR A 600 19.46 9.56 -9.52
C TYR A 600 20.73 10.20 -8.94
N ARG A 601 20.80 11.55 -8.88
CA ARG A 601 21.95 12.26 -8.31
C ARG A 601 22.13 11.96 -6.82
N ALA A 602 21.05 11.90 -6.03
CA ALA A 602 21.11 11.51 -4.62
C ALA A 602 21.61 10.07 -4.41
N SER A 603 21.42 9.21 -5.42
CA SER A 603 21.89 7.82 -5.43
C SER A 603 23.30 7.66 -6.04
N GLY A 604 23.97 8.78 -6.33
CA GLY A 604 25.35 8.84 -6.80
C GLY A 604 25.52 8.73 -8.33
N TRP A 605 24.44 8.90 -9.10
CA TRP A 605 24.54 8.96 -10.56
C TRP A 605 24.99 10.33 -11.05
N ARG A 606 25.70 10.34 -12.19
CA ARG A 606 26.24 11.54 -12.83
C ARG A 606 25.95 11.56 -14.32
N TYR A 607 25.95 12.75 -14.89
CA TYR A 607 25.86 12.94 -16.33
C TYR A 607 27.11 12.41 -17.04
N GLY A 608 26.92 11.88 -18.25
CA GLY A 608 27.96 11.61 -19.23
C GLY A 608 27.33 11.29 -20.59
N PRO A 609 28.02 11.53 -21.72
CA PRO A 609 27.42 11.48 -23.06
C PRO A 609 26.94 10.08 -23.48
N GLN A 610 27.46 9.03 -22.83
CA GLN A 610 27.05 7.66 -23.05
C GLN A 610 26.66 7.03 -21.70
N ARG A 611 25.51 6.36 -21.68
CA ARG A 611 25.01 5.66 -20.49
C ARG A 611 25.90 4.47 -20.12
N ASP A 612 26.26 4.37 -18.84
CA ASP A 612 27.02 3.27 -18.23
C ASP A 612 26.48 3.03 -16.81
N ASP A 613 25.56 2.08 -16.69
CA ASP A 613 24.86 1.78 -15.42
C ASP A 613 25.82 1.25 -14.35
N ALA A 614 26.87 0.51 -14.74
CA ALA A 614 27.86 -0.04 -13.80
C ALA A 614 28.67 1.06 -13.13
N ARG A 615 28.96 2.15 -13.85
CA ARG A 615 29.63 3.34 -13.33
C ARG A 615 28.67 4.46 -12.88
N LYS A 616 27.36 4.20 -12.88
CA LYS A 616 26.30 5.17 -12.56
C LYS A 616 26.37 6.44 -13.42
N ILE A 617 26.53 6.28 -14.72
CA ILE A 617 26.55 7.38 -15.71
C ILE A 617 25.28 7.30 -16.54
N HIS A 618 24.54 8.41 -16.64
CA HIS A 618 23.32 8.49 -17.45
C HIS A 618 23.31 9.77 -18.30
N ASP A 619 23.08 9.60 -19.60
CA ASP A 619 23.04 10.64 -20.63
C ASP A 619 21.90 11.65 -20.49
N LYS A 620 20.76 11.23 -19.97
CA LYS A 620 19.60 12.10 -19.71
C LYS A 620 19.67 12.92 -18.42
N LEU A 621 20.76 12.88 -17.64
CA LEU A 621 20.90 13.69 -16.40
C LEU A 621 21.25 15.17 -16.66
N VAL A 622 20.53 15.80 -17.59
CA VAL A 622 20.68 17.19 -18.01
C VAL A 622 19.62 18.09 -17.37
N ASP A 623 19.83 19.41 -17.42
CA ASP A 623 18.84 20.37 -16.94
C ASP A 623 17.67 20.52 -17.93
N TRP A 624 16.50 20.92 -17.43
CA TRP A 624 15.28 20.99 -18.24
C TRP A 624 15.40 21.90 -19.46
N ALA A 625 16.14 23.01 -19.36
CA ALA A 625 16.38 23.91 -20.48
C ALA A 625 17.03 23.20 -21.69
N GLY A 626 17.86 22.18 -21.45
CA GLY A 626 18.43 21.35 -22.50
C GLY A 626 17.44 20.36 -23.11
N ILE A 627 16.48 19.87 -22.31
CA ILE A 627 15.38 19.02 -22.81
C ILE A 627 14.43 19.85 -23.68
N GLU A 628 14.05 21.05 -23.23
CA GLU A 628 13.09 21.91 -23.92
C GLU A 628 13.64 22.47 -25.25
N ALA A 629 14.95 22.67 -25.35
CA ALA A 629 15.61 23.14 -26.56
C ALA A 629 15.75 22.07 -27.66
N ASP A 630 15.65 20.78 -27.30
CA ASP A 630 15.79 19.65 -28.22
C ASP A 630 14.43 18.97 -28.44
N PRO A 631 13.83 19.06 -29.65
CA PRO A 631 12.52 18.47 -29.93
C PRO A 631 12.42 16.98 -29.64
N ASP A 632 13.49 16.21 -29.87
CA ASP A 632 13.47 14.76 -29.66
C ASP A 632 13.49 14.42 -28.16
N LEU A 633 14.28 15.16 -27.37
CA LEU A 633 14.30 15.00 -25.91
C LEU A 633 12.99 15.44 -25.28
N LEU A 634 12.41 16.56 -25.73
CA LEU A 634 11.11 17.03 -25.27
C LEU A 634 10.01 16.02 -25.60
N ASN A 635 9.98 15.51 -26.83
CA ASN A 635 9.01 14.51 -27.26
C ASN A 635 9.16 13.20 -26.45
N ALA A 636 10.39 12.78 -26.13
CA ALA A 636 10.65 11.63 -25.28
C ALA A 636 10.18 11.83 -23.82
N ALA A 637 10.37 13.03 -23.26
CA ALA A 637 9.90 13.37 -21.90
C ALA A 637 8.37 13.36 -21.82
N LEU A 638 7.70 14.01 -22.78
CA LEU A 638 6.24 14.00 -22.90
C LEU A 638 5.71 12.57 -23.16
N GLY A 639 6.39 11.79 -24.00
CA GLY A 639 6.05 10.40 -24.26
C GLY A 639 6.11 9.52 -23.00
N SER A 640 7.11 9.73 -22.13
CA SER A 640 7.21 9.02 -20.85
C SER A 640 6.06 9.38 -19.91
N LEU A 641 5.66 10.65 -19.87
CA LEU A 641 4.52 11.12 -19.07
C LEU A 641 3.20 10.53 -19.59
N ALA A 642 2.95 10.66 -20.89
CA ALA A 642 1.76 10.10 -21.55
C ALA A 642 1.65 8.59 -21.31
N ALA A 643 2.75 7.85 -21.49
CA ALA A 643 2.79 6.42 -21.22
C ALA A 643 2.48 6.09 -19.76
N THR A 644 2.98 6.86 -18.80
CA THR A 644 2.71 6.64 -17.36
C THR A 644 1.22 6.83 -17.05
N LEU A 645 0.61 7.92 -17.52
CA LEU A 645 -0.80 8.22 -17.27
C LEU A 645 -1.74 7.24 -17.98
N SER A 646 -1.44 6.88 -19.23
CA SER A 646 -2.19 5.84 -19.95
C SER A 646 -2.10 4.48 -19.26
N LYS A 647 -0.92 4.07 -18.77
CA LYS A 647 -0.76 2.81 -18.04
C LYS A 647 -1.54 2.80 -16.72
N LEU A 648 -1.55 3.91 -15.97
CA LEU A 648 -2.38 4.04 -14.78
C LEU A 648 -3.88 3.92 -15.10
N ARG A 649 -4.32 4.52 -16.21
CA ARG A 649 -5.71 4.42 -16.70
C ARG A 649 -6.11 3.00 -17.10
N GLU A 650 -5.24 2.26 -17.80
CA GLU A 650 -5.47 0.84 -18.12
C GLU A 650 -5.56 -0.04 -16.86
N LEU A 651 -4.83 0.31 -15.80
CA LEU A 651 -4.91 -0.34 -14.49
C LEU A 651 -6.11 0.12 -13.63
N GLY A 652 -6.98 0.98 -14.17
CA GLY A 652 -8.20 1.45 -13.51
C GLY A 652 -8.07 2.75 -12.70
N TYR A 653 -6.90 3.39 -12.68
CA TYR A 653 -6.69 4.66 -11.99
C TYR A 653 -6.93 5.84 -12.93
N ARG A 654 -8.00 6.60 -12.67
CA ARG A 654 -8.44 7.70 -13.55
C ARG A 654 -8.40 9.03 -12.81
N SER A 655 -7.84 10.04 -13.47
CA SER A 655 -7.94 11.43 -13.04
C SER A 655 -9.03 12.14 -13.82
N ARG A 656 -9.68 13.13 -13.22
CA ARG A 656 -10.61 14.06 -13.87
C ARG A 656 -10.26 15.50 -13.50
N PRO A 657 -10.72 16.52 -14.23
CA PRO A 657 -10.58 17.91 -13.80
C PRO A 657 -11.10 18.14 -12.36
N ALA A 658 -10.31 18.81 -11.50
CA ALA A 658 -10.63 19.01 -10.09
C ALA A 658 -11.76 20.01 -9.85
N ARG A 659 -11.96 20.91 -10.81
CA ARG A 659 -13.14 21.77 -10.93
C ARG A 659 -13.93 21.25 -12.12
N GLU A 660 -15.25 21.13 -11.97
CA GLU A 660 -16.11 20.91 -13.13
C GLU A 660 -15.84 22.07 -14.09
N ARG A 661 -15.09 21.82 -15.18
CA ARG A 661 -15.00 22.78 -16.27
C ARG A 661 -16.44 22.98 -16.72
N PRO A 662 -16.98 24.22 -16.68
CA PRO A 662 -18.39 24.41 -16.95
C PRO A 662 -18.71 23.82 -18.33
N GLU A 663 -19.59 22.82 -18.35
CA GLU A 663 -19.87 22.07 -19.56
C GLU A 663 -20.44 22.99 -20.63
N TRP A 664 -19.92 22.86 -21.86
CA TRP A 664 -20.46 23.55 -23.01
C TRP A 664 -21.82 22.96 -23.36
N GLN A 665 -22.87 23.73 -23.09
CA GLN A 665 -24.25 23.35 -23.37
C GLN A 665 -24.74 24.03 -24.65
N ARG A 666 -25.69 23.41 -25.35
CA ARG A 666 -26.23 23.94 -26.61
C ARG A 666 -27.44 24.83 -26.32
N PHE A 667 -27.44 26.04 -26.88
CA PHE A 667 -28.54 26.99 -26.75
C PHE A 667 -29.02 27.46 -28.12
N ARG A 668 -30.31 27.77 -28.23
CA ARG A 668 -30.93 28.39 -29.40
C ARG A 668 -30.80 29.91 -29.28
N ARG A 669 -30.39 30.58 -30.35
CA ARG A 669 -30.42 32.06 -30.39
C ARG A 669 -31.87 32.54 -30.48
N ILE A 670 -32.24 33.55 -29.69
CA ILE A 670 -33.60 34.11 -29.66
C ILE A 670 -33.60 35.65 -29.67
N GLY A 671 -34.72 36.22 -30.09
CA GLY A 671 -34.96 37.66 -30.09
C GLY A 671 -34.43 38.38 -31.33
N ASP A 672 -34.99 39.57 -31.57
CA ASP A 672 -34.71 40.38 -32.74
C ASP A 672 -33.62 41.43 -32.45
N VAL A 673 -33.00 41.92 -33.52
CA VAL A 673 -31.98 42.97 -33.48
C VAL A 673 -32.27 44.03 -34.52
N ILE A 674 -31.67 45.20 -34.32
CA ILE A 674 -31.50 46.19 -35.37
C ILE A 674 -30.06 46.12 -35.85
N ALA A 675 -29.86 46.00 -37.16
CA ALA A 675 -28.55 45.82 -37.75
C ALA A 675 -28.36 46.69 -39.00
N GLU A 676 -27.18 47.29 -39.11
CA GLU A 676 -26.76 48.14 -40.22
C GLU A 676 -25.36 47.74 -40.65
N GLN A 677 -25.16 47.48 -41.95
CA GLN A 677 -23.83 47.21 -42.49
C GLN A 677 -23.02 48.50 -42.57
N ARG A 678 -21.79 48.49 -42.07
CA ARG A 678 -20.87 49.65 -42.10
C ARG A 678 -19.87 49.49 -43.22
N ASP A 679 -19.69 50.54 -44.01
CA ASP A 679 -18.75 50.60 -45.13
C ASP A 679 -17.33 51.03 -44.74
N THR A 680 -17.14 51.37 -43.47
CA THR A 680 -15.89 51.88 -42.90
C THR A 680 -15.57 51.14 -41.60
N ALA A 681 -14.27 50.89 -41.37
CA ALA A 681 -13.79 50.27 -40.14
C ALA A 681 -14.13 51.16 -38.92
N TRP A 682 -14.51 50.53 -37.82
CA TRP A 682 -14.96 51.24 -36.62
C TRP A 682 -14.59 50.48 -35.35
N THR A 683 -14.67 51.17 -34.21
CA THR A 683 -14.37 50.60 -32.90
C THR A 683 -15.51 50.83 -31.94
N TRP A 684 -15.73 49.87 -31.04
CA TRP A 684 -16.69 49.98 -29.94
C TRP A 684 -16.08 49.49 -28.64
N LYS A 685 -16.75 49.72 -27.52
CA LYS A 685 -16.30 49.26 -26.21
C LYS A 685 -17.27 48.24 -25.63
N THR A 686 -16.71 47.17 -25.07
CA THR A 686 -17.46 46.21 -24.24
C THR A 686 -17.99 46.91 -22.97
N GLY A 687 -18.97 46.30 -22.31
CA GLY A 687 -19.45 46.78 -21.00
C GLY A 687 -18.36 46.82 -19.91
N SER A 688 -17.29 46.03 -20.07
CA SER A 688 -16.10 45.99 -19.21
C SER A 688 -14.99 46.98 -19.63
N GLY A 689 -15.15 47.67 -20.77
CA GLY A 689 -14.30 48.79 -21.17
C GLY A 689 -13.18 48.48 -22.18
N GLU A 690 -13.03 47.23 -22.62
CA GLU A 690 -12.09 46.85 -23.69
C GLU A 690 -12.52 47.41 -25.05
N THR A 691 -11.55 47.78 -25.89
CA THR A 691 -11.81 48.35 -27.22
C THR A 691 -11.79 47.25 -28.28
N MET A 692 -12.93 47.02 -28.92
CA MET A 692 -13.13 46.05 -30.00
C MET A 692 -12.99 46.74 -31.36
N ARG A 693 -12.47 46.01 -32.35
CA ARG A 693 -12.24 46.51 -33.71
C ARG A 693 -13.07 45.72 -34.73
N ALA A 694 -13.74 46.44 -35.61
CA ALA A 694 -14.52 45.89 -36.72
C ALA A 694 -14.00 46.46 -38.04
N GLU A 695 -14.01 45.63 -39.08
CA GLU A 695 -13.53 46.00 -40.41
C GLU A 695 -14.64 46.63 -41.27
N ALA A 696 -14.26 47.26 -42.37
CA ALA A 696 -15.22 47.71 -43.38
C ALA A 696 -15.97 46.50 -43.96
N GLY A 697 -17.30 46.55 -43.95
CA GLY A 697 -18.19 45.46 -44.37
C GLY A 697 -18.86 44.71 -43.21
N ASP A 698 -18.40 44.89 -41.97
CA ASP A 698 -19.00 44.28 -40.79
C ASP A 698 -20.31 44.96 -40.39
N TRP A 699 -21.19 44.19 -39.74
CA TRP A 699 -22.50 44.65 -39.30
C TRP A 699 -22.42 45.24 -37.90
N ALA A 700 -22.97 46.45 -37.71
CA ALA A 700 -23.23 47.01 -36.40
C ALA A 700 -24.62 46.54 -35.92
N VAL A 701 -24.63 45.70 -34.89
CA VAL A 701 -25.83 45.04 -34.36
C VAL A 701 -26.14 45.57 -32.97
N ARG A 702 -27.43 45.79 -32.66
CA ARG A 702 -27.93 46.10 -31.31
C ARG A 702 -29.24 45.40 -31.02
N ASP A 703 -29.52 45.19 -29.75
CA ASP A 703 -30.85 44.76 -29.30
C ASP A 703 -31.90 45.85 -29.64
N VAL A 704 -33.15 45.43 -29.92
CA VAL A 704 -34.23 46.37 -30.31
C VAL A 704 -34.45 47.43 -29.24
N ASP A 705 -34.45 47.02 -27.97
CA ASP A 705 -34.63 47.86 -26.77
C ASP A 705 -33.30 48.24 -26.10
N GLY A 706 -32.17 47.99 -26.76
CA GLY A 706 -30.83 48.20 -26.21
C GLY A 706 -30.05 49.30 -26.93
N ASP A 707 -29.23 50.02 -26.15
CA ASP A 707 -28.32 51.06 -26.67
C ASP A 707 -26.92 50.51 -27.00
N GLU A 708 -26.57 49.32 -26.51
CA GLU A 708 -25.28 48.69 -26.76
C GLU A 708 -25.20 48.12 -28.17
N ARG A 709 -24.11 48.46 -28.88
CA ARG A 709 -23.80 47.96 -30.23
C ARG A 709 -22.56 47.10 -30.18
N TRP A 710 -22.62 45.98 -30.89
CA TRP A 710 -21.47 45.11 -31.15
C TRP A 710 -21.33 44.86 -32.65
N SER A 711 -20.14 44.44 -33.07
CA SER A 711 -19.88 44.06 -34.46
C SER A 711 -20.14 42.57 -34.70
N VAL A 712 -20.55 42.23 -35.92
CA VAL A 712 -20.61 40.85 -36.41
C VAL A 712 -20.06 40.83 -37.84
N ARG A 713 -19.11 39.93 -38.11
CA ARG A 713 -18.53 39.75 -39.45
C ARG A 713 -19.60 39.35 -40.48
N ASP A 714 -19.49 39.84 -41.72
CA ASP A 714 -20.56 39.70 -42.73
C ASP A 714 -20.99 38.25 -43.01
N ASP A 715 -20.05 37.32 -43.13
CA ASP A 715 -20.32 35.90 -43.37
C ASP A 715 -21.07 35.24 -42.21
N ILE A 716 -20.67 35.54 -40.96
CA ILE A 716 -21.34 35.08 -39.74
C ILE A 716 -22.73 35.70 -39.65
N PHE A 717 -22.86 37.01 -39.91
CA PHE A 717 -24.14 37.71 -39.82
C PHE A 717 -25.16 37.10 -40.79
N ARG A 718 -24.78 36.86 -42.05
CA ARG A 718 -25.64 36.23 -43.06
C ARG A 718 -26.02 34.79 -42.71
N ALA A 719 -25.16 34.07 -42.00
CA ALA A 719 -25.44 32.70 -41.56
C ALA A 719 -26.36 32.63 -40.33
N THR A 720 -26.29 33.62 -39.43
CA THR A 720 -26.96 33.55 -38.12
C THR A 720 -28.12 34.52 -37.94
N TYR A 721 -28.45 35.35 -38.94
CA TYR A 721 -29.56 36.30 -38.90
C TYR A 721 -30.44 36.19 -40.14
N GLN A 722 -31.75 36.32 -39.96
CA GLN A 722 -32.71 36.43 -41.06
C GLN A 722 -33.33 37.82 -41.07
N HIS A 723 -33.36 38.44 -42.26
CA HIS A 723 -34.03 39.73 -42.45
C HIS A 723 -35.54 39.57 -42.28
N GLU A 724 -36.16 40.47 -41.51
CA GLU A 724 -37.62 40.52 -41.35
C GLU A 724 -38.20 41.71 -42.12
N GLU A 725 -37.93 42.93 -41.65
CA GLU A 725 -38.45 44.16 -42.25
C GLU A 725 -37.57 45.36 -41.87
N GLY A 726 -37.31 46.27 -42.83
CA GLY A 726 -36.51 47.47 -42.58
C GLY A 726 -35.09 47.15 -42.10
N ASP A 727 -34.71 47.69 -40.95
CA ASP A 727 -33.43 47.44 -40.27
C ASP A 727 -33.52 46.33 -39.21
N ARG A 728 -34.66 45.63 -39.10
CA ARG A 728 -34.90 44.54 -38.14
C ARG A 728 -34.55 43.16 -38.69
N TRP A 729 -33.88 42.37 -37.85
CA TRP A 729 -33.41 41.03 -38.15
C TRP A 729 -33.66 40.08 -36.98
N GLN A 730 -34.06 38.85 -37.29
CA GLN A 730 -34.27 37.79 -36.31
C GLN A 730 -33.02 36.91 -36.18
N ARG A 731 -32.59 36.65 -34.94
CA ARG A 731 -31.50 35.70 -34.68
C ARG A 731 -31.92 34.26 -35.00
N ARG A 732 -31.03 33.49 -35.60
CA ARG A 732 -31.25 32.06 -35.92
C ARG A 732 -30.01 31.21 -35.65
N GLY A 733 -30.24 29.91 -35.55
CA GLY A 733 -29.21 28.91 -35.30
C GLY A 733 -28.98 28.61 -33.82
N THR A 734 -28.00 27.76 -33.57
CA THR A 734 -27.60 27.34 -32.22
C THR A 734 -26.19 27.82 -31.91
N VAL A 735 -25.85 27.87 -30.63
CA VAL A 735 -24.50 28.09 -30.13
C VAL A 735 -24.18 27.08 -29.05
N ARG A 736 -22.89 26.92 -28.75
CA ARG A 736 -22.46 26.33 -27.48
C ARG A 736 -22.16 27.46 -26.52
N ALA A 737 -22.54 27.32 -25.26
CA ALA A 737 -22.18 28.30 -24.24
C ALA A 737 -21.88 27.62 -22.90
N ARG A 738 -21.05 28.28 -22.11
CA ARG A 738 -20.75 27.90 -20.73
C ARG A 738 -20.59 29.15 -19.87
N PRO A 739 -20.81 29.05 -18.53
CA PRO A 739 -20.36 30.11 -17.62
C PRO A 739 -18.88 30.43 -17.82
N ALA A 740 -18.55 31.72 -17.82
CA ALA A 740 -17.17 32.21 -17.88
C ALA A 740 -16.50 32.06 -16.51
N GLU A 741 -15.19 31.82 -16.51
CA GLU A 741 -14.41 31.88 -15.26
C GLU A 741 -14.10 33.34 -14.92
N ASP A 742 -14.11 33.68 -13.62
CA ASP A 742 -13.84 35.05 -13.18
C ASP A 742 -12.40 35.46 -13.54
N GLY A 743 -12.26 36.52 -14.34
CA GLY A 743 -10.96 37.00 -14.85
C GLY A 743 -10.44 36.25 -16.07
N GLU A 744 -11.19 35.31 -16.65
CA GLU A 744 -10.85 34.59 -17.87
C GLU A 744 -10.62 35.56 -19.03
N THR A 745 -9.55 35.38 -19.82
CA THR A 745 -9.33 36.18 -21.03
C THR A 745 -9.69 35.36 -22.26
N VAL A 746 -10.75 35.77 -22.95
CA VAL A 746 -11.29 35.11 -24.15
C VAL A 746 -10.79 35.84 -25.40
N ALA A 747 -10.24 35.10 -26.35
CA ALA A 747 -9.87 35.63 -27.66
C ALA A 747 -11.12 35.66 -28.56
N THR A 748 -11.58 36.86 -28.93
CA THR A 748 -12.67 37.07 -29.90
C THR A 748 -12.10 37.47 -31.27
N LEU A 749 -12.93 37.55 -32.30
CA LEU A 749 -12.49 37.98 -33.64
C LEU A 749 -12.08 39.47 -33.64
N GLU A 750 -12.68 40.26 -32.76
CA GLU A 750 -12.56 41.72 -32.67
C GLU A 750 -11.46 42.17 -31.69
N GLY A 751 -10.99 41.27 -30.83
CA GLY A 751 -10.00 41.54 -29.77
C GLY A 751 -10.12 40.61 -28.56
N SER A 752 -9.18 40.68 -27.62
CA SER A 752 -9.29 39.90 -26.36
C SER A 752 -10.19 40.61 -25.34
N VAL A 753 -11.05 39.86 -24.67
CA VAL A 753 -11.98 40.36 -23.63
C VAL A 753 -11.72 39.62 -22.33
N ARG A 754 -11.72 40.34 -21.20
CA ARG A 754 -11.67 39.72 -19.87
C ARG A 754 -13.09 39.55 -19.33
N ALA A 755 -13.50 38.31 -19.12
CA ALA A 755 -14.80 37.97 -18.55
C ALA A 755 -14.82 38.18 -17.02
N SER A 756 -15.98 38.54 -16.50
CA SER A 756 -16.26 38.70 -15.07
C SER A 756 -17.15 37.58 -14.56
N SER A 757 -17.15 37.36 -13.24
CA SER A 757 -18.08 36.43 -12.58
C SER A 757 -19.54 36.69 -12.98
N GLY A 758 -20.21 35.67 -13.54
CA GLY A 758 -21.60 35.73 -14.00
C GLY A 758 -21.75 35.91 -15.52
N ASP A 759 -20.65 36.16 -16.23
CA ASP A 759 -20.64 36.17 -17.70
C ASP A 759 -20.70 34.76 -18.27
N TRP A 760 -21.02 34.67 -19.56
CA TRP A 760 -21.04 33.45 -20.34
C TRP A 760 -20.07 33.56 -21.51
N VAL A 761 -19.29 32.52 -21.74
CA VAL A 761 -18.51 32.36 -22.97
C VAL A 761 -19.38 31.60 -23.96
N VAL A 762 -19.60 32.21 -25.13
CA VAL A 762 -20.41 31.65 -26.20
C VAL A 762 -19.51 31.35 -27.40
N GLN A 763 -19.71 30.20 -28.01
CA GLN A 763 -19.01 29.72 -29.19
C GLN A 763 -19.99 29.47 -30.33
N GLY A 764 -19.70 30.03 -31.50
CA GLY A 764 -20.44 29.79 -32.72
C GLY A 764 -19.92 28.59 -33.52
N ASP A 765 -20.58 28.29 -34.63
CA ASP A 765 -20.35 27.07 -35.40
C ASP A 765 -18.99 27.05 -36.13
N GLN A 766 -18.35 28.20 -36.33
CA GLN A 766 -16.99 28.29 -36.91
C GLN A 766 -15.89 28.32 -35.83
N GLY A 767 -16.25 28.10 -34.56
CA GLY A 767 -15.34 28.08 -33.43
C GLY A 767 -15.01 29.45 -32.84
N GLU A 768 -15.54 30.52 -33.42
CA GLU A 768 -15.44 31.89 -32.92
C GLU A 768 -16.09 32.03 -31.55
N GLN A 769 -15.48 32.83 -30.67
CA GLN A 769 -15.92 32.99 -29.28
C GLN A 769 -16.18 34.46 -28.95
N TRP A 770 -17.16 34.70 -28.08
CA TRP A 770 -17.43 36.01 -27.50
C TRP A 770 -17.98 35.86 -26.09
N VAL A 771 -17.83 36.92 -25.28
CA VAL A 771 -18.32 36.99 -23.91
C VAL A 771 -19.66 37.72 -23.89
N VAL A 772 -20.63 37.19 -23.15
CA VAL A 772 -21.95 37.78 -22.99
C VAL A 772 -22.28 37.89 -21.50
N PRO A 773 -22.61 39.07 -20.97
CA PRO A 773 -23.06 39.22 -19.59
C PRO A 773 -24.28 38.36 -19.28
N GLY A 774 -24.37 37.78 -18.09
CA GLY A 774 -25.41 36.81 -17.74
C GLY A 774 -26.85 37.29 -17.99
N GLU A 775 -27.16 38.55 -17.68
CA GLU A 775 -28.49 39.13 -17.97
C GLU A 775 -28.79 39.29 -19.46
N GLN A 776 -27.76 39.52 -20.28
CA GLN A 776 -27.90 39.57 -21.73
C GLN A 776 -27.98 38.16 -22.31
N PHE A 777 -27.25 37.21 -21.73
CA PHE A 777 -27.28 35.80 -22.15
C PHE A 777 -28.70 35.23 -22.00
N ALA A 778 -29.35 35.44 -20.85
CA ALA A 778 -30.72 35.00 -20.60
C ALA A 778 -31.76 35.64 -21.55
N ARG A 779 -31.45 36.80 -22.15
CA ARG A 779 -32.33 37.47 -23.12
C ARG A 779 -32.07 37.04 -24.57
N ARG A 780 -30.84 36.65 -24.88
CA ARG A 780 -30.38 36.35 -26.26
C ARG A 780 -30.41 34.86 -26.59
N TYR A 781 -30.50 33.98 -25.59
CA TYR A 781 -30.40 32.54 -25.77
C TYR A 781 -31.47 31.78 -24.95
N ASP A 782 -32.02 30.73 -25.55
CA ASP A 782 -33.01 29.82 -24.96
C ASP A 782 -32.47 28.38 -24.94
N GLY A 783 -32.61 27.69 -23.81
CA GLY A 783 -32.04 26.34 -23.61
C GLY A 783 -31.69 26.05 -22.14
N PRO A 784 -30.93 24.96 -21.88
CA PRO A 784 -30.22 24.11 -22.85
C PRO A 784 -31.15 23.22 -23.70
N VAL A 785 -30.77 22.96 -24.95
CA VAL A 785 -31.50 22.10 -25.90
C VAL A 785 -30.91 20.68 -25.86
N THR A 786 -31.67 19.71 -25.38
CA THR A 786 -31.26 18.29 -25.36
C THR A 786 -31.45 17.68 -26.75
N GLU A 787 -30.41 17.08 -27.34
CA GLU A 787 -30.58 16.24 -28.52
C GLU A 787 -31.33 14.96 -28.11
N SER A 788 -32.56 14.80 -28.59
CA SER A 788 -33.19 13.49 -28.67
C SER A 788 -32.27 12.61 -29.52
N ARG A 789 -31.72 11.54 -28.93
CA ARG A 789 -31.02 10.47 -29.64
C ARG A 789 -31.83 10.12 -30.88
N VAL A 790 -31.32 10.48 -32.05
CA VAL A 790 -31.82 9.95 -33.32
C VAL A 790 -31.46 8.48 -33.33
N THR A 791 -32.41 7.64 -32.97
CA THR A 791 -32.44 6.25 -33.41
C THR A 791 -32.38 6.28 -34.93
N VAL A 792 -31.27 5.81 -35.48
CA VAL A 792 -31.17 5.46 -36.89
C VAL A 792 -32.08 4.25 -37.09
N ASP A 793 -33.36 4.51 -37.34
CA ASP A 793 -34.22 3.57 -38.03
C ASP A 793 -33.82 3.65 -39.51
N SER A 794 -33.05 2.66 -39.96
CA SER A 794 -32.84 2.42 -41.39
C SER A 794 -34.16 1.93 -42.01
N PRO A 795 -34.74 2.65 -42.98
CA PRO A 795 -35.85 2.13 -43.76
C PRO A 795 -35.28 1.41 -44.97
N ASP A 796 -34.87 0.15 -44.81
CA ASP A 796 -34.67 -0.77 -45.94
C ASP A 796 -34.72 -2.21 -45.43
N GLN A 797 -35.93 -2.80 -45.47
CA GLN A 797 -36.22 -4.19 -45.87
C GLN A 797 -37.68 -4.55 -45.51
N GLN A 798 -38.62 -4.09 -46.33
CA GLN A 798 -39.80 -4.89 -46.64
C GLN A 798 -39.51 -5.61 -47.95
N THR A 799 -39.16 -6.90 -47.91
CA THR A 799 -39.80 -7.98 -48.69
C THR A 799 -39.02 -9.29 -48.56
N LEU A 800 -39.80 -10.37 -48.41
CA LEU A 800 -39.53 -11.82 -48.56
C LEU A 800 -39.50 -12.55 -47.21
N VAL A 801 -40.28 -13.59 -46.91
CA VAL A 801 -41.26 -14.42 -47.60
C VAL A 801 -41.97 -15.15 -46.47
N SER A 802 -43.29 -15.32 -46.59
CA SER A 802 -44.06 -16.28 -45.82
C SER A 802 -43.65 -17.71 -46.21
N GLU A 803 -43.25 -18.53 -45.24
CA GLU A 803 -43.56 -19.95 -45.11
C GLU A 803 -43.18 -20.47 -43.72
#